data_AF-A0A846BJJ1-F1
#
_entry.id   AF-A0A846BJJ1-F1
#
_cell.length_a   1.000
_cell.length_b   1.000
_cell.length_c   1.000
_cell.angle_alpha   90.00
_cell.angle_beta   90.00
_cell.angle_gamma   90.00
#
_symmetry.space_group_name_H-M   'P 1'
#
loop_
_entity.id
_entity.type
_entity.pdbx_description
1 polymer ?
#
loop_
_entity_poly.entity_id
_entity_poly.type
_entity_poly.pdbx_seq_one_letter_code
_entity_poly.pdbx_strand_id
1 'polypeptide(L)'
;MRKQIIIGGLAGFSLTVLALTTGLLKPTIKLVALSSLGIIPVSIIVSENIHRKANQKVLSLEKTLSDARASREQLENVQDDNGRLSIGIAELKTELSRVQNLLSSVKTENCNLKESLQFTQAQLAVSSSQQAKLSEQVIEYEESYSNELESEVQQKVQEYITQDREALKSKYRALLEEGEVIYAEAMSISEKYKAWAGEVAKRHQDRKAYIMGLTGEFNKRIGEAQEAWEVERGHLITQIEALNEKVARLQQQLAGDLTESEYGQFGYSVEGKIANDIARWCWDNLQVPLSVKGYQKRSDGAVDVGYGYSHSTPVEALLRDLQRYSENVARSLGIHKIVTVRKLEIADLLVLSFRREPAIKEDDLKRLLTPIDKLATQVIREMSRKGTVRIMGATGDGKGVCARYLLSRIVTTLSWYIRLHDPQHGSDQDHWGIPKVSKSGRELKQALSMITAQMKDREVTKVHSPVTLDILDEIDTQLEKEDKGQFLKLISRIRHLGMKLILIGQNPKVSRAGFQWSDMDQMIAFYQGSSALDAIKNNPALELKRDILLKQYNEISSVFEAKNEWLDDNKKHYFGLCVIPGKNPQWYELPVADEIEIDGKLPVIGESFEVTVSNSQFVEGQNSAKAPPSVVAQSRQAPKTAKAETITQQGLTVNTAPPSVIPYVGGNTKSRHTAKTICKKHPNVELSQRKDGRYYCPGCKKRLRKDELAVEDII
;
A
#
# COMPACT_ATOMS: atom_id res chain seq x y z
N MET A 1 23.41 21.57 39.13
CA MET A 1 24.33 21.40 40.28
C MET A 1 24.11 22.52 41.29
N ARG A 2 24.79 22.46 42.44
CA ARG A 2 25.02 23.50 43.48
C ARG A 2 24.94 24.95 42.96
N LYS A 3 24.22 25.89 43.59
CA LYS A 3 24.30 26.53 44.94
C LYS A 3 25.10 27.86 44.94
N GLN A 4 24.66 28.78 45.80
CA GLN A 4 25.06 30.19 45.99
C GLN A 4 26.57 30.46 46.21
N ILE A 5 27.03 31.67 45.83
CA ILE A 5 28.09 32.51 46.44
C ILE A 5 28.10 33.91 45.74
N ILE A 6 28.77 34.97 46.19
CA ILE A 6 28.58 35.84 47.39
C ILE A 6 29.66 36.98 47.38
N ILE A 7 29.33 38.20 47.85
CA ILE A 7 30.23 39.40 48.04
C ILE A 7 30.74 40.06 46.73
N GLY A 8 30.98 41.39 46.63
CA GLY A 8 30.61 42.54 47.51
C GLY A 8 31.64 43.71 47.57
N GLY A 9 31.17 44.95 47.84
CA GLY A 9 31.98 46.15 48.22
C GLY A 9 32.39 47.13 47.10
N LEU A 10 32.78 48.40 47.36
CA LEU A 10 32.72 49.23 48.59
C LEU A 10 33.06 50.74 48.31
N ALA A 11 32.74 51.66 49.25
CA ALA A 11 33.02 53.12 49.31
C ALA A 11 32.30 54.02 48.26
N GLY A 12 32.09 55.34 48.41
CA GLY A 12 32.32 56.37 49.47
C GLY A 12 32.08 57.79 48.86
N PHE A 13 31.91 58.91 49.58
CA PHE A 13 31.83 59.19 51.03
C PHE A 13 31.07 60.54 51.29
N SER A 14 30.14 60.53 52.25
CA SER A 14 29.49 61.59 53.08
C SER A 14 29.87 63.09 53.06
N LEU A 15 28.87 63.96 53.39
CA LEU A 15 28.76 65.00 54.47
C LEU A 15 27.49 65.89 54.23
N THR A 16 26.77 66.62 55.13
CA THR A 16 26.63 66.73 56.61
C THR A 16 25.31 67.48 57.01
N VAL A 17 24.68 67.14 58.17
CA VAL A 17 24.22 68.01 59.33
C VAL A 17 23.50 69.39 59.06
N LEU A 18 22.40 69.82 59.72
CA LEU A 18 21.60 69.36 60.89
C LEU A 18 20.15 69.99 60.96
N ALA A 19 19.35 69.50 61.92
CA ALA A 19 18.34 70.22 62.77
C ALA A 19 16.91 70.53 62.22
N LEU A 20 15.80 70.37 62.97
CA LEU A 20 15.52 69.69 64.27
C LEU A 20 13.98 69.42 64.48
N THR A 21 13.57 68.24 65.02
CA THR A 21 12.37 67.92 65.91
C THR A 21 10.92 68.38 65.54
N THR A 22 9.76 67.74 65.84
CA THR A 22 9.19 66.44 66.41
C THR A 22 7.64 66.47 66.12
N GLY A 23 6.67 65.59 66.45
CA GLY A 23 6.41 64.30 67.18
C GLY A 23 4.87 63.97 67.03
N LEU A 24 4.22 62.80 67.22
CA LEU A 24 4.37 61.53 67.99
C LEU A 24 3.88 61.63 69.47
N LEU A 25 2.93 60.83 70.04
CA LEU A 25 2.10 59.63 69.69
C LEU A 25 0.67 59.73 70.37
N LYS A 26 -0.43 58.96 70.10
CA LYS A 26 -0.84 57.55 70.43
C LYS A 26 -0.60 57.08 71.90
N PRO A 27 -1.31 56.08 72.52
CA PRO A 27 -2.23 55.04 71.97
C PRO A 27 -3.53 54.80 72.83
N THR A 28 -3.98 53.53 72.99
CA THR A 28 -5.24 53.06 73.62
C THR A 28 -5.06 51.95 74.68
N ILE A 29 -6.09 51.74 75.53
CA ILE A 29 -6.57 50.44 76.11
C ILE A 29 -5.97 49.85 77.44
N LYS A 30 -6.88 49.52 78.39
CA LYS A 30 -6.81 48.52 79.53
C LYS A 30 -5.93 48.82 80.77
N LEU A 31 -6.14 48.27 81.99
CA LEU A 31 -7.28 47.57 82.69
C LEU A 31 -6.91 47.22 84.17
N VAL A 32 -7.86 47.36 85.13
CA VAL A 32 -7.94 46.62 86.46
C VAL A 32 -6.82 46.87 87.51
N ALA A 33 -6.99 46.62 88.81
CA ALA A 33 -8.04 46.90 89.83
C ALA A 33 -7.55 46.41 91.22
N LEU A 34 -8.20 46.83 92.32
CA LEU A 34 -8.05 46.29 93.71
C LEU A 34 -6.64 46.49 94.34
N SER A 35 -6.36 46.35 95.64
CA SER A 35 -7.06 46.55 96.94
C SER A 35 -5.93 46.46 98.02
N SER A 36 -5.98 46.80 99.30
CA SER A 36 -7.01 46.94 100.35
C SER A 36 -6.31 47.45 101.65
N LEU A 37 -7.06 47.65 102.76
CA LEU A 37 -6.61 47.72 104.17
C LEU A 37 -5.71 48.92 104.60
N GLY A 38 -6.00 49.61 105.72
CA GLY A 38 -7.20 49.54 106.57
C GLY A 38 -7.08 50.23 107.95
N ILE A 39 -8.10 49.97 108.78
CA ILE A 39 -8.15 50.09 110.25
C ILE A 39 -8.34 51.51 110.86
N ILE A 40 -9.64 51.80 111.02
CA ILE A 40 -10.31 52.66 112.02
C ILE A 40 -9.85 52.41 113.48
N PRO A 41 -9.99 53.40 114.40
CA PRO A 41 -11.18 53.46 115.28
C PRO A 41 -11.80 54.88 115.38
N VAL A 42 -13.12 55.14 115.46
CA VAL A 42 -14.29 54.48 116.12
C VAL A 42 -14.60 55.01 117.53
N SER A 43 -15.80 55.62 117.66
CA SER A 43 -16.67 55.81 118.84
C SER A 43 -17.96 56.47 118.29
N ILE A 44 -19.21 55.97 118.38
CA ILE A 44 -19.96 55.24 119.44
C ILE A 44 -20.03 56.14 120.71
N ILE A 45 -21.14 56.35 121.43
CA ILE A 45 -21.99 55.41 122.18
C ILE A 45 -23.37 56.06 122.46
N VAL A 46 -24.42 55.36 122.01
CA VAL A 46 -25.63 54.97 122.76
C VAL A 46 -25.92 55.69 124.09
N SER A 47 -27.05 56.41 124.16
CA SER A 47 -27.64 56.83 125.44
C SER A 47 -28.45 55.70 126.08
N GLU A 48 -27.75 54.71 126.62
CA GLU A 48 -28.28 53.87 127.70
C GLU A 48 -27.60 54.32 129.00
N ASN A 49 -28.33 54.33 130.11
CA ASN A 49 -27.81 54.51 131.48
C ASN A 49 -26.69 55.56 131.62
N ILE A 50 -27.00 56.85 131.51
CA ILE A 50 -27.39 57.61 132.70
C ILE A 50 -26.59 57.17 133.95
N HIS A 51 -25.28 57.45 134.01
CA HIS A 51 -24.68 58.17 135.14
C HIS A 51 -23.22 58.63 134.93
N ARG A 52 -23.07 59.97 134.96
CA ARG A 52 -22.02 60.74 135.68
C ARG A 52 -20.55 60.51 135.22
N LYS A 53 -19.96 61.47 134.51
CA LYS A 53 -19.26 62.66 135.08
C LYS A 53 -18.14 62.30 136.07
N ALA A 54 -16.88 62.61 135.70
CA ALA A 54 -15.80 62.93 136.64
C ALA A 54 -14.64 63.71 135.94
N ASN A 55 -13.50 63.06 135.69
CA ASN A 55 -12.20 63.72 135.96
C ASN A 55 -11.22 63.99 134.79
N GLN A 56 -11.40 63.50 133.56
CA GLN A 56 -10.38 63.68 132.49
C GLN A 56 -10.60 64.89 131.56
N LYS A 57 -10.94 66.05 132.16
CA LYS A 57 -11.23 67.31 131.44
C LYS A 57 -9.99 68.18 131.13
N VAL A 58 -8.77 67.62 131.22
CA VAL A 58 -7.54 68.40 131.45
C VAL A 58 -6.57 68.43 130.25
N LEU A 59 -6.53 67.40 129.40
CA LEU A 59 -5.38 67.14 128.50
C LEU A 59 -5.57 67.52 127.02
N SER A 60 -6.74 67.99 126.59
CA SER A 60 -7.00 68.37 125.18
C SER A 60 -7.05 69.87 124.91
N LEU A 61 -7.04 70.71 125.96
CA LEU A 61 -7.13 72.18 125.86
C LEU A 61 -5.91 72.82 125.17
N GLU A 62 -4.77 72.14 125.11
CA GLU A 62 -3.57 72.65 124.44
C GLU A 62 -3.72 72.62 122.90
N LYS A 63 -4.47 71.68 122.33
CA LYS A 63 -4.62 71.59 120.87
C LYS A 63 -5.47 72.73 120.30
N THR A 64 -6.49 73.15 121.03
CA THR A 64 -7.35 74.30 120.67
C THR A 64 -6.60 75.64 120.51
N LEU A 65 -5.34 75.75 120.99
CA LEU A 65 -4.52 76.95 120.80
C LEU A 65 -3.78 76.98 119.45
N SER A 66 -3.60 75.83 118.79
CA SER A 66 -3.06 75.75 117.43
C SER A 66 -4.09 76.25 116.42
N ASP A 67 -5.31 75.69 116.50
CA ASP A 67 -6.35 75.87 115.51
C ASP A 67 -6.86 77.33 115.46
N ALA A 68 -6.79 78.04 116.58
CA ALA A 68 -7.09 79.48 116.70
C ALA A 68 -6.20 80.40 115.83
N ARG A 69 -5.04 79.95 115.36
CA ARG A 69 -4.23 80.72 114.39
C ARG A 69 -4.73 80.54 112.96
N ALA A 70 -5.17 79.35 112.58
CA ALA A 70 -5.74 79.08 111.25
C ALA A 70 -7.03 79.87 111.00
N SER A 71 -7.85 80.08 112.04
CA SER A 71 -9.09 80.88 111.95
C SER A 71 -8.88 82.36 111.61
N ARG A 72 -7.66 82.91 111.75
CA ARG A 72 -7.37 84.32 111.43
C ARG A 72 -7.09 84.50 109.93
N GLU A 73 -6.30 83.59 109.34
CA GLU A 73 -5.92 83.60 107.92
C GLU A 73 -7.13 83.36 107.00
N GLN A 74 -8.11 82.57 107.45
CA GLN A 74 -9.38 82.39 106.72
C GLN A 74 -10.27 83.64 106.67
N LEU A 75 -10.15 84.54 107.66
CA LEU A 75 -11.01 85.72 107.78
C LEU A 75 -10.60 86.84 106.81
N GLU A 76 -9.30 86.94 106.52
CA GLU A 76 -8.72 87.90 105.57
C GLU A 76 -9.10 87.57 104.12
N ASN A 77 -9.10 86.27 103.75
CA ASN A 77 -9.52 85.79 102.42
C ASN A 77 -11.01 86.09 102.13
N VAL A 78 -11.91 85.90 103.11
CA VAL A 78 -13.36 86.15 102.93
C VAL A 78 -13.68 87.63 102.69
N GLN A 79 -12.82 88.55 103.14
CA GLN A 79 -13.00 89.98 102.87
C GLN A 79 -12.67 90.34 101.41
N ASP A 80 -11.70 89.67 100.79
CA ASP A 80 -11.25 89.90 99.41
C ASP A 80 -12.29 89.37 98.38
N ASP A 81 -12.86 88.19 98.64
CA ASP A 81 -13.90 87.60 97.77
C ASP A 81 -15.20 88.41 97.75
N ASN A 82 -15.57 89.06 98.86
CA ASN A 82 -16.75 89.93 98.92
C ASN A 82 -16.56 91.21 98.09
N GLY A 83 -15.32 91.74 98.00
CA GLY A 83 -14.98 92.83 97.10
C GLY A 83 -15.14 92.45 95.63
N ARG A 84 -14.72 91.24 95.24
CA ARG A 84 -14.85 90.73 93.87
C ARG A 84 -16.30 90.52 93.44
N LEU A 85 -17.14 89.94 94.30
CA LEU A 85 -18.54 89.66 93.98
C LEU A 85 -19.36 90.93 93.74
N SER A 86 -19.07 92.02 94.46
CA SER A 86 -19.78 93.29 94.27
C SER A 86 -19.46 93.98 92.93
N ILE A 87 -18.31 93.69 92.32
CA ILE A 87 -17.93 94.22 91.00
C ILE A 87 -18.69 93.49 89.88
N GLY A 88 -18.68 92.16 89.87
CA GLY A 88 -19.29 91.36 88.80
C GLY A 88 -20.80 91.53 88.65
N ILE A 89 -21.52 91.89 89.72
CA ILE A 89 -22.97 92.17 89.68
C ILE A 89 -23.28 93.49 88.96
N ALA A 90 -22.36 94.45 88.95
CA ALA A 90 -22.53 95.70 88.19
C ALA A 90 -22.32 95.46 86.68
N GLU A 91 -21.25 94.74 86.32
CA GLU A 91 -20.83 94.51 84.91
C GLU A 91 -21.85 93.69 84.11
N LEU A 92 -22.42 92.64 84.72
CA LEU A 92 -23.45 91.82 84.07
C LEU A 92 -24.73 92.60 83.74
N LYS A 93 -25.03 93.66 84.50
CA LYS A 93 -26.24 94.47 84.32
C LYS A 93 -26.09 95.49 83.19
N THR A 94 -24.89 96.03 82.95
CA THR A 94 -24.60 96.89 81.79
C THR A 94 -24.54 96.09 80.48
N GLU A 95 -23.95 94.89 80.48
CA GLU A 95 -23.87 94.07 79.26
C GLU A 95 -25.25 93.60 78.75
N LEU A 96 -26.18 93.23 79.64
CA LEU A 96 -27.51 92.78 79.23
C LEU A 96 -28.25 93.85 78.39
N SER A 97 -28.19 95.11 78.81
CA SER A 97 -28.77 96.24 78.07
C SER A 97 -28.01 96.59 76.79
N ARG A 98 -26.69 96.35 76.73
CA ARG A 98 -25.88 96.56 75.52
C ARG A 98 -26.26 95.57 74.41
N VAL A 99 -26.43 94.30 74.75
CA VAL A 99 -26.77 93.23 73.79
C VAL A 99 -28.16 93.44 73.17
N GLN A 100 -29.16 93.86 73.96
CA GLN A 100 -30.52 94.06 73.43
C GLN A 100 -30.61 95.19 72.39
N ASN A 101 -29.86 96.29 72.57
CA ASN A 101 -29.85 97.42 71.63
C ASN A 101 -29.04 97.13 70.35
N LEU A 102 -28.00 96.29 70.42
CA LEU A 102 -27.25 95.87 69.24
C LEU A 102 -28.11 94.97 68.32
N LEU A 103 -28.88 94.06 68.90
CA LEU A 103 -29.66 93.07 68.14
C LEU A 103 -30.78 93.70 67.28
N SER A 104 -31.37 94.82 67.73
CA SER A 104 -32.37 95.56 66.96
C SER A 104 -31.73 96.32 65.79
N SER A 105 -30.61 97.02 66.02
CA SER A 105 -29.89 97.79 64.99
C SER A 105 -29.47 96.94 63.78
N VAL A 106 -28.79 95.81 64.05
CA VAL A 106 -28.24 94.92 63.01
C VAL A 106 -29.34 94.31 62.12
N LYS A 107 -30.55 94.11 62.65
CA LYS A 107 -31.67 93.55 61.89
C LYS A 107 -32.19 94.52 60.83
N THR A 108 -32.15 95.83 61.09
CA THR A 108 -32.57 96.86 60.12
C THR A 108 -31.58 97.03 58.96
N GLU A 109 -30.27 97.08 59.23
CA GLU A 109 -29.26 97.29 58.18
C GLU A 109 -29.23 96.14 57.15
N ASN A 110 -29.39 94.90 57.60
CA ASN A 110 -29.41 93.71 56.73
C ASN A 110 -30.60 93.69 55.74
N CYS A 111 -31.68 94.42 56.00
CA CYS A 111 -32.79 94.54 55.05
C CYS A 111 -32.41 95.47 53.89
N ASN A 112 -31.93 96.67 54.22
CA ASN A 112 -31.61 97.73 53.25
C ASN A 112 -30.48 97.34 52.29
N LEU A 113 -29.43 96.66 52.80
CA LEU A 113 -28.31 96.18 51.98
C LEU A 113 -28.74 95.19 50.88
N LYS A 114 -29.78 94.39 51.13
CA LYS A 114 -30.20 93.32 50.22
C LYS A 114 -30.88 93.85 48.96
N GLU A 115 -31.67 94.92 49.09
CA GLU A 115 -32.36 95.55 47.97
C GLU A 115 -31.37 96.30 47.05
N SER A 116 -30.41 97.03 47.64
CA SER A 116 -29.40 97.78 46.89
C SER A 116 -28.52 96.88 46.01
N LEU A 117 -28.14 95.69 46.52
CA LEU A 117 -27.30 94.74 45.79
C LEU A 117 -28.00 94.13 44.56
N GLN A 118 -29.32 93.91 44.63
CA GLN A 118 -30.08 93.40 43.48
C GLN A 118 -30.18 94.43 42.34
N PHE A 119 -30.31 95.72 42.67
CA PHE A 119 -30.37 96.80 41.67
C PHE A 119 -29.05 96.92 40.87
N THR A 120 -27.90 96.86 41.54
CA THR A 120 -26.60 97.02 40.89
C THR A 120 -26.22 95.85 39.98
N GLN A 121 -26.63 94.62 40.31
CA GLN A 121 -26.41 93.45 39.44
C GLN A 121 -27.16 93.56 38.09
N ALA A 122 -28.34 94.19 38.07
CA ALA A 122 -29.14 94.31 36.85
C ALA A 122 -28.51 95.24 35.80
N GLN A 123 -27.90 96.36 36.22
CA GLN A 123 -27.24 97.30 35.29
C GLN A 123 -25.97 96.71 34.66
N LEU A 124 -25.15 96.02 35.45
CA LEU A 124 -23.84 95.53 35.00
C LEU A 124 -23.94 94.55 33.82
N ALA A 125 -24.97 93.70 33.82
CA ALA A 125 -25.22 92.69 32.79
C ALA A 125 -25.59 93.28 31.42
N VAL A 126 -26.17 94.49 31.38
CA VAL A 126 -26.59 95.13 30.12
C VAL A 126 -25.37 95.69 29.38
N SER A 127 -24.49 96.42 30.07
CA SER A 127 -23.33 97.05 29.45
C SER A 127 -22.31 96.05 28.90
N SER A 128 -22.08 94.92 29.58
CA SER A 128 -21.16 93.88 29.08
C SER A 128 -21.62 93.25 27.75
N SER A 129 -22.94 93.17 27.53
CA SER A 129 -23.55 92.59 26.32
C SER A 129 -23.33 93.45 25.07
N GLN A 130 -23.27 94.78 25.22
CA GLN A 130 -22.97 95.69 24.09
C GLN A 130 -21.48 95.72 23.73
N GLN A 131 -20.59 95.67 24.73
CA GLN A 131 -19.14 95.76 24.48
C GLN A 131 -18.60 94.55 23.72
N ALA A 132 -19.12 93.34 23.98
CA ALA A 132 -18.69 92.13 23.28
C ALA A 132 -18.93 92.21 21.76
N LYS A 133 -20.13 92.63 21.33
CA LYS A 133 -20.53 92.66 19.92
C LYS A 133 -19.71 93.62 19.05
N LEU A 134 -19.28 94.75 19.62
CA LEU A 134 -18.42 95.71 18.93
C LEU A 134 -16.97 95.19 18.77
N SER A 135 -16.49 94.35 19.68
CA SER A 135 -15.17 93.72 19.56
C SER A 135 -15.12 92.67 18.46
N GLU A 136 -16.20 91.92 18.28
CA GLU A 136 -16.30 90.80 17.34
C GLU A 136 -16.22 91.27 15.87
N GLN A 137 -16.93 92.36 15.54
CA GLN A 137 -17.00 92.91 14.18
C GLN A 137 -15.71 93.55 13.66
N VAL A 138 -14.81 93.99 14.55
CA VAL A 138 -13.51 94.56 14.15
C VAL A 138 -12.53 93.45 13.75
N ILE A 139 -12.48 92.37 14.52
CA ILE A 139 -11.60 91.21 14.28
C ILE A 139 -11.93 90.56 12.92
N GLU A 140 -13.23 90.35 12.65
CA GLU A 140 -13.70 89.74 11.40
C GLU A 140 -13.26 90.53 10.15
N TYR A 141 -13.17 91.86 10.24
CA TYR A 141 -12.73 92.71 9.12
C TYR A 141 -11.19 92.68 8.91
N GLU A 142 -10.41 92.74 9.99
CA GLU A 142 -8.94 92.68 9.91
C GLU A 142 -8.45 91.32 9.42
N GLU A 143 -9.05 90.22 9.90
CA GLU A 143 -8.74 88.86 9.41
C GLU A 143 -9.08 88.71 7.92
N SER A 144 -10.26 89.20 7.48
CA SER A 144 -10.69 89.11 6.08
C SER A 144 -9.70 89.79 5.12
N TYR A 145 -9.28 91.02 5.43
CA TYR A 145 -8.33 91.78 4.59
C TYR A 145 -6.94 91.14 4.56
N SER A 146 -6.45 90.63 5.70
CA SER A 146 -5.15 89.95 5.76
C SER A 146 -5.13 88.67 4.92
N ASN A 147 -6.20 87.87 4.99
CA ASN A 147 -6.33 86.62 4.23
C ASN A 147 -6.39 86.86 2.70
N GLU A 148 -7.09 87.91 2.25
CA GLU A 148 -7.20 88.24 0.83
C GLU A 148 -5.85 88.67 0.22
N LEU A 149 -5.08 89.49 0.94
CA LEU A 149 -3.74 89.91 0.51
C LEU A 149 -2.72 88.76 0.51
N GLU A 150 -2.74 87.89 1.54
CA GLU A 150 -1.84 86.74 1.57
C GLU A 150 -2.14 85.76 0.41
N SER A 151 -3.42 85.55 0.10
CA SER A 151 -3.86 84.71 -1.02
C SER A 151 -3.31 85.19 -2.38
N GLU A 152 -3.37 86.49 -2.69
CA GLU A 152 -2.85 87.02 -3.97
C GLU A 152 -1.32 86.82 -4.09
N VAL A 153 -0.58 87.02 -3.00
CA VAL A 153 0.87 86.82 -2.97
C VAL A 153 1.23 85.35 -3.10
N GLN A 154 0.55 84.46 -2.36
CA GLN A 154 0.75 83.01 -2.47
C GLN A 154 0.46 82.52 -3.90
N GLN A 155 -0.62 82.98 -4.54
CA GLN A 155 -0.96 82.61 -5.92
C GLN A 155 0.17 82.97 -6.90
N LYS A 156 0.62 84.23 -6.93
CA LYS A 156 1.64 84.68 -7.90
C LYS A 156 3.00 84.02 -7.70
N VAL A 157 3.38 83.76 -6.45
CA VAL A 157 4.59 82.98 -6.13
C VAL A 157 4.45 81.53 -6.65
N GLN A 158 3.29 80.91 -6.44
CA GLN A 158 3.04 79.53 -6.86
C GLN A 158 2.95 79.38 -8.38
N GLU A 159 2.40 80.36 -9.09
CA GLU A 159 2.40 80.41 -10.57
C GLU A 159 3.83 80.44 -11.13
N TYR A 160 4.70 81.32 -10.60
CA TYR A 160 6.11 81.41 -11.00
C TYR A 160 6.89 80.10 -10.72
N ILE A 161 6.73 79.55 -9.51
CA ILE A 161 7.34 78.26 -9.13
C ILE A 161 6.87 77.12 -10.05
N THR A 162 5.59 77.11 -10.42
CA THR A 162 5.04 76.08 -11.31
C THR A 162 5.63 76.19 -12.71
N GLN A 163 5.70 77.41 -13.27
CA GLN A 163 6.21 77.64 -14.62
C GLN A 163 7.70 77.25 -14.77
N ASP A 164 8.57 77.67 -13.85
CA ASP A 164 9.99 77.29 -13.90
C ASP A 164 10.21 75.79 -13.64
N ARG A 165 9.42 75.20 -12.72
CA ARG A 165 9.46 73.76 -12.45
C ARG A 165 9.02 72.92 -13.66
N GLU A 166 8.10 73.41 -14.50
CA GLU A 166 7.75 72.74 -15.76
C GLU A 166 8.82 72.92 -16.84
N ALA A 167 9.42 74.12 -16.97
CA ALA A 167 10.55 74.34 -17.86
C ALA A 167 11.74 73.42 -17.51
N LEU A 168 12.04 73.24 -16.22
CA LEU A 168 13.10 72.36 -15.73
C LEU A 168 12.75 70.86 -15.93
N LYS A 169 11.51 70.44 -15.64
CA LYS A 169 11.02 69.08 -15.95
C LYS A 169 11.15 68.75 -17.44
N SER A 170 10.83 69.71 -18.32
CA SER A 170 10.90 69.53 -19.77
C SER A 170 12.34 69.25 -20.22
N LYS A 171 13.30 70.08 -19.78
CA LYS A 171 14.74 69.87 -20.03
C LYS A 171 15.24 68.52 -19.50
N TYR A 172 14.80 68.12 -18.30
CA TYR A 172 15.21 66.85 -17.69
C TYR A 172 14.63 65.64 -18.43
N ARG A 173 13.41 65.73 -18.98
CA ARG A 173 12.84 64.68 -19.85
C ARG A 173 13.61 64.52 -21.15
N ALA A 174 13.93 65.62 -21.85
CA ALA A 174 14.71 65.56 -23.09
C ALA A 174 16.08 64.89 -22.86
N LEU A 175 16.78 65.22 -21.78
CA LEU A 175 18.05 64.58 -21.41
C LEU A 175 17.92 63.09 -21.02
N LEU A 176 16.78 62.68 -20.44
CA LEU A 176 16.48 61.27 -20.20
C LEU A 176 16.20 60.53 -21.51
N GLU A 177 15.42 61.12 -22.43
CA GLU A 177 15.11 60.53 -23.73
C GLU A 177 16.38 60.37 -24.59
N GLU A 178 17.26 61.37 -24.63
CA GLU A 178 18.60 61.26 -25.24
C GLU A 178 19.44 60.15 -24.57
N GLY A 179 19.43 60.07 -23.24
CA GLY A 179 20.13 59.04 -22.47
C GLY A 179 19.61 57.61 -22.73
N GLU A 180 18.29 57.44 -22.87
CA GLU A 180 17.67 56.15 -23.21
C GLU A 180 18.01 55.71 -24.63
N VAL A 181 18.07 56.62 -25.60
CA VAL A 181 18.54 56.32 -26.97
C VAL A 181 20.00 55.85 -26.96
N ILE A 182 20.89 56.58 -26.29
CA ILE A 182 22.32 56.21 -26.18
C ILE A 182 22.48 54.85 -25.48
N TYR A 183 21.70 54.59 -24.41
CA TYR A 183 21.71 53.31 -23.72
C TYR A 183 21.18 52.16 -24.59
N ALA A 184 20.13 52.39 -25.38
CA ALA A 184 19.58 51.41 -26.31
C ALA A 184 20.58 51.06 -27.44
N GLU A 185 21.31 52.04 -27.98
CA GLU A 185 22.38 51.79 -28.95
C GLU A 185 23.55 50.99 -28.32
N ALA A 186 24.00 51.38 -27.13
CA ALA A 186 25.05 50.66 -26.40
C ALA A 186 24.66 49.21 -26.09
N MET A 187 23.39 48.97 -25.71
CA MET A 187 22.84 47.64 -25.52
C MET A 187 22.75 46.85 -26.83
N SER A 188 22.33 47.48 -27.94
CA SER A 188 22.32 46.85 -29.27
C SER A 188 23.73 46.44 -29.71
N ILE A 189 24.75 47.25 -29.42
CA ILE A 189 26.16 46.92 -29.68
C ILE A 189 26.62 45.77 -28.79
N SER A 190 26.25 45.76 -27.50
CA SER A 190 26.52 44.66 -26.56
C SER A 190 25.91 43.34 -27.03
N GLU A 191 24.67 43.35 -27.54
CA GLU A 191 24.01 42.17 -28.11
C GLU A 191 24.66 41.69 -29.40
N LYS A 192 25.01 42.61 -30.32
CA LYS A 192 25.79 42.27 -31.52
C LYS A 192 27.14 41.64 -31.17
N TYR A 193 27.82 42.13 -30.14
CA TYR A 193 29.08 41.57 -29.67
C TYR A 193 28.91 40.19 -29.02
N LYS A 194 27.85 39.98 -28.21
CA LYS A 194 27.49 38.66 -27.66
C LYS A 194 27.16 37.65 -28.77
N ALA A 195 26.40 38.06 -29.80
CA ALA A 195 26.06 37.22 -30.94
C ALA A 195 27.31 36.85 -31.75
N TRP A 196 28.20 37.81 -32.01
CA TRP A 196 29.51 37.56 -32.64
C TRP A 196 30.37 36.61 -31.82
N ALA A 197 30.49 36.84 -30.50
CA ALA A 197 31.24 35.96 -29.61
C ALA A 197 30.67 34.53 -29.57
N GLY A 198 29.34 34.38 -29.62
CA GLY A 198 28.67 33.09 -29.74
C GLY A 198 28.97 32.36 -31.06
N GLU A 199 28.94 33.07 -32.19
CA GLU A 199 29.31 32.53 -33.51
C GLU A 199 30.80 32.17 -33.58
N VAL A 200 31.70 32.97 -32.98
CA VAL A 200 33.12 32.65 -32.84
C VAL A 200 33.32 31.40 -31.97
N ALA A 201 32.69 31.33 -30.79
CA ALA A 201 32.76 30.15 -29.92
C ALA A 201 32.25 28.89 -30.62
N LYS A 202 31.13 29.00 -31.35
CA LYS A 202 30.59 27.92 -32.19
C LYS A 202 31.59 27.48 -33.27
N ARG A 203 32.19 28.41 -34.03
CA ARG A 203 33.22 28.07 -35.04
C ARG A 203 34.45 27.40 -34.42
N HIS A 204 34.85 27.78 -33.21
CA HIS A 204 35.91 27.08 -32.47
C HIS A 204 35.48 25.66 -32.04
N GLN A 205 34.23 25.47 -31.62
CA GLN A 205 33.67 24.16 -31.30
C GLN A 205 33.55 23.26 -32.55
N ASP A 206 33.04 23.80 -33.66
CA ASP A 206 32.93 23.11 -34.95
C ASP A 206 34.31 22.72 -35.48
N ARG A 207 35.30 23.62 -35.42
CA ARG A 207 36.70 23.33 -35.77
C ARG A 207 37.32 22.26 -34.86
N LYS A 208 37.03 22.30 -33.55
CA LYS A 208 37.49 21.26 -32.61
C LYS A 208 36.85 19.91 -32.93
N ALA A 209 35.54 19.87 -33.21
CA ALA A 209 34.83 18.66 -33.60
C ALA A 209 35.36 18.08 -34.92
N TYR A 210 35.65 18.93 -35.92
CA TYR A 210 36.25 18.52 -37.19
C TYR A 210 37.66 17.94 -37.01
N ILE A 211 38.51 18.57 -36.20
CA ILE A 211 39.86 18.04 -35.88
C ILE A 211 39.75 16.72 -35.12
N MET A 212 38.88 16.61 -34.11
CA MET A 212 38.65 15.36 -33.39
C MET A 212 38.09 14.26 -34.30
N GLY A 213 37.24 14.59 -35.28
CA GLY A 213 36.76 13.68 -36.30
C GLY A 213 37.88 13.17 -37.20
N LEU A 214 38.71 14.06 -37.73
CA LEU A 214 39.91 13.70 -38.51
C LEU A 214 40.88 12.80 -37.73
N THR A 215 41.16 13.13 -36.47
CA THR A 215 42.01 12.28 -35.61
C THR A 215 41.35 10.92 -35.33
N GLY A 216 40.03 10.88 -35.14
CA GLY A 216 39.26 9.65 -34.99
C GLY A 216 39.30 8.76 -36.23
N GLU A 217 39.08 9.32 -37.42
CA GLU A 217 39.18 8.59 -38.69
C GLU A 217 40.61 8.11 -38.97
N PHE A 218 41.63 8.93 -38.68
CA PHE A 218 43.03 8.56 -38.86
C PHE A 218 43.43 7.41 -37.94
N ASN A 219 43.08 7.50 -36.65
CA ASN A 219 43.33 6.42 -35.69
C ASN A 219 42.54 5.15 -36.05
N LYS A 220 41.30 5.28 -36.55
CA LYS A 220 40.50 4.15 -37.03
C LYS A 220 41.16 3.44 -38.21
N ARG A 221 41.66 4.19 -39.21
CA ARG A 221 42.40 3.60 -40.35
C ARG A 221 43.72 2.96 -39.95
N ILE A 222 44.41 3.50 -38.93
CA ILE A 222 45.60 2.85 -38.36
C ILE A 222 45.21 1.53 -37.68
N GLY A 223 44.14 1.52 -36.87
CA GLY A 223 43.62 0.30 -36.25
C GLY A 223 43.22 -0.76 -37.28
N GLU A 224 42.45 -0.38 -38.31
CA GLU A 224 42.06 -1.26 -39.41
C GLU A 224 43.26 -1.85 -40.16
N ALA A 225 44.32 -1.05 -40.38
CA ALA A 225 45.55 -1.51 -41.01
C ALA A 225 46.39 -2.42 -40.10
N GLN A 226 46.40 -2.18 -38.79
CA GLN A 226 47.06 -3.03 -37.80
C GLN A 226 46.33 -4.37 -37.64
N GLU A 227 45.00 -4.37 -37.49
CA GLU A 227 44.16 -5.58 -37.43
C GLU A 227 44.34 -6.42 -38.71
N ALA A 228 44.29 -5.82 -39.89
CA ALA A 228 44.53 -6.52 -41.16
C ALA A 228 45.94 -7.14 -41.24
N TRP A 229 46.97 -6.43 -40.75
CA TRP A 229 48.34 -6.96 -40.73
C TRP A 229 48.53 -8.08 -39.70
N GLU A 230 47.89 -8.00 -38.53
CA GLU A 230 47.92 -9.07 -37.52
C GLU A 230 47.16 -10.31 -37.98
N VAL A 231 46.04 -10.15 -38.70
CA VAL A 231 45.31 -11.26 -39.32
C VAL A 231 46.17 -11.96 -40.39
N GLU A 232 46.81 -11.21 -41.30
CA GLU A 232 47.66 -11.83 -42.33
C GLU A 232 48.91 -12.49 -41.71
N ARG A 233 49.52 -11.86 -40.70
CA ARG A 233 50.62 -12.45 -39.93
C ARG A 233 50.19 -13.74 -39.22
N GLY A 234 49.01 -13.77 -38.60
CA GLY A 234 48.44 -14.96 -37.96
C GLY A 234 48.16 -16.07 -38.97
N HIS A 235 47.64 -15.72 -40.15
CA HIS A 235 47.42 -16.63 -41.27
C HIS A 235 48.74 -17.26 -41.77
N LEU A 236 49.79 -16.45 -41.96
CA LEU A 236 51.12 -16.93 -42.36
C LEU A 236 51.75 -17.86 -41.31
N ILE A 237 51.67 -17.54 -40.02
CA ILE A 237 52.12 -18.44 -38.93
C ILE A 237 51.34 -19.77 -38.99
N THR A 238 50.02 -19.69 -39.13
CA THR A 238 49.12 -20.86 -39.22
C THR A 238 49.44 -21.76 -40.43
N GLN A 239 49.90 -21.18 -41.55
CA GLN A 239 50.39 -21.94 -42.71
C GLN A 239 51.73 -22.62 -42.44
N ILE A 240 52.68 -21.93 -41.80
CA ILE A 240 54.00 -22.48 -41.45
C ILE A 240 53.86 -23.67 -40.49
N GLU A 241 52.99 -23.56 -39.48
CA GLU A 241 52.69 -24.66 -38.56
C GLU A 241 52.10 -25.88 -39.28
N ALA A 242 51.08 -25.68 -40.13
CA ALA A 242 50.47 -26.75 -40.91
C ALA A 242 51.43 -27.40 -41.92
N LEU A 243 52.37 -26.64 -42.50
CA LEU A 243 53.41 -27.18 -43.37
C LEU A 243 54.44 -28.01 -42.59
N ASN A 244 54.90 -27.53 -41.43
CA ASN A 244 55.82 -28.27 -40.57
C ASN A 244 55.20 -29.60 -40.08
N GLU A 245 53.92 -29.57 -39.68
CA GLU A 245 53.19 -30.76 -39.27
C GLU A 245 52.98 -31.74 -40.44
N LYS A 246 52.69 -31.23 -41.64
CA LYS A 246 52.62 -32.06 -42.85
C LYS A 246 53.98 -32.70 -43.19
N VAL A 247 55.09 -31.99 -43.02
CA VAL A 247 56.44 -32.54 -43.19
C VAL A 247 56.71 -33.66 -42.18
N ALA A 248 56.35 -33.48 -40.90
CA ALA A 248 56.50 -34.51 -39.88
C ALA A 248 55.65 -35.77 -40.17
N ARG A 249 54.39 -35.60 -40.60
CA ARG A 249 53.51 -36.72 -40.98
C ARG A 249 54.03 -37.46 -42.22
N LEU A 250 54.52 -36.73 -43.23
CA LEU A 250 55.17 -37.34 -44.41
C LEU A 250 56.45 -38.11 -44.04
N GLN A 251 57.21 -37.66 -43.05
CA GLN A 251 58.38 -38.38 -42.53
C GLN A 251 57.97 -39.68 -41.79
N GLN A 252 56.88 -39.66 -41.00
CA GLN A 252 56.31 -40.87 -40.40
C GLN A 252 55.75 -41.85 -41.44
N GLN A 253 55.13 -41.36 -42.52
CA GLN A 253 54.70 -42.20 -43.65
C GLN A 253 55.89 -42.84 -44.37
N LEU A 254 57.00 -42.10 -44.55
CA LEU A 254 58.23 -42.63 -45.14
C LEU A 254 58.90 -43.71 -44.27
N ALA A 255 58.71 -43.66 -42.94
CA ALA A 255 59.19 -44.67 -42.00
C ALA A 255 58.31 -45.95 -41.98
N GLY A 256 57.07 -45.89 -42.48
CA GLY A 256 56.13 -47.01 -42.50
C GLY A 256 55.19 -47.11 -41.30
N ASP A 257 55.23 -46.15 -40.36
CA ASP A 257 54.47 -46.18 -39.10
C ASP A 257 52.96 -45.83 -39.24
N LEU A 258 52.49 -45.55 -40.46
CA LEU A 258 51.15 -45.01 -40.74
C LEU A 258 50.33 -45.93 -41.66
N THR A 259 49.59 -46.85 -41.06
CA THR A 259 48.61 -47.74 -41.72
C THR A 259 47.22 -47.07 -41.84
N GLU A 260 46.40 -47.48 -42.80
CA GLU A 260 45.04 -46.93 -43.01
C GLU A 260 44.11 -47.15 -41.80
N SER A 261 43.13 -46.25 -41.63
CA SER A 261 41.99 -46.33 -40.69
C SER A 261 41.23 -47.66 -40.75
N GLU A 262 40.93 -48.27 -39.58
CA GLU A 262 40.03 -49.42 -39.48
C GLU A 262 38.56 -48.98 -39.46
N TYR A 263 37.73 -49.48 -40.38
CA TYR A 263 36.28 -49.17 -40.44
C TYR A 263 35.43 -50.23 -39.73
N GLY A 264 34.47 -49.80 -38.91
CA GLY A 264 33.60 -50.69 -38.14
C GLY A 264 32.40 -51.23 -38.95
N GLN A 265 32.02 -52.49 -38.71
CA GLN A 265 30.94 -53.16 -39.45
C GLN A 265 29.56 -52.92 -38.80
N PHE A 266 28.94 -51.77 -39.10
CA PHE A 266 27.68 -51.33 -38.49
C PHE A 266 26.40 -51.60 -39.33
N GLY A 267 26.49 -52.47 -40.33
CA GLY A 267 25.36 -52.82 -41.20
C GLY A 267 24.73 -51.61 -41.90
N TYR A 268 23.39 -51.49 -41.81
CA TYR A 268 22.62 -50.38 -42.39
C TYR A 268 22.45 -49.15 -41.47
N SER A 269 23.20 -49.07 -40.35
CA SER A 269 23.13 -47.93 -39.44
C SER A 269 23.60 -46.65 -40.13
N VAL A 270 22.77 -45.59 -40.13
CA VAL A 270 23.15 -44.28 -40.66
C VAL A 270 24.23 -43.64 -39.78
N GLU A 271 24.09 -43.78 -38.47
CA GLU A 271 25.05 -43.30 -37.47
C GLU A 271 26.39 -44.03 -37.58
N GLY A 272 26.37 -45.36 -37.77
CA GLY A 272 27.57 -46.15 -38.00
C GLY A 272 28.23 -45.89 -39.36
N LYS A 273 27.44 -45.56 -40.40
CA LYS A 273 27.98 -45.09 -41.68
C LYS A 273 28.70 -43.75 -41.50
N ILE A 274 28.07 -42.77 -40.85
CA ILE A 274 28.69 -41.46 -40.57
C ILE A 274 29.98 -41.63 -39.76
N ALA A 275 30.01 -42.52 -38.77
CA ALA A 275 31.22 -42.85 -38.02
C ALA A 275 32.39 -43.31 -38.92
N ASN A 276 32.14 -44.19 -39.88
CA ASN A 276 33.15 -44.61 -40.86
C ASN A 276 33.53 -43.49 -41.84
N ASP A 277 32.56 -42.69 -42.30
CA ASP A 277 32.81 -41.59 -43.24
C ASP A 277 33.60 -40.42 -42.58
N ILE A 278 33.48 -40.23 -41.26
CA ILE A 278 34.38 -39.35 -40.47
C ILE A 278 35.81 -39.90 -40.47
N ALA A 279 36.01 -41.20 -40.21
CA ALA A 279 37.35 -41.81 -40.21
C ALA A 279 38.04 -41.73 -41.59
N ARG A 280 37.26 -41.91 -42.68
CA ARG A 280 37.74 -41.67 -44.05
C ARG A 280 38.16 -40.22 -44.26
N TRP A 281 37.30 -39.26 -43.90
CA TRP A 281 37.61 -37.84 -44.05
C TRP A 281 38.90 -37.46 -43.31
N CYS A 282 39.10 -37.98 -42.09
CA CYS A 282 40.30 -37.73 -41.29
C CYS A 282 41.56 -38.38 -41.90
N TRP A 283 41.44 -39.55 -42.51
CA TRP A 283 42.52 -40.14 -43.29
C TRP A 283 42.83 -39.29 -44.53
N ASP A 284 41.86 -39.10 -45.42
CA ASP A 284 42.05 -38.42 -46.71
C ASP A 284 42.60 -36.99 -46.55
N ASN A 285 42.08 -36.22 -45.60
CA ASN A 285 42.37 -34.78 -45.46
C ASN A 285 43.48 -34.46 -44.43
N LEU A 286 43.60 -35.26 -43.36
CA LEU A 286 44.55 -35.00 -42.26
C LEU A 286 45.67 -36.05 -42.16
N GLN A 287 45.57 -37.16 -42.90
CA GLN A 287 46.45 -38.34 -42.79
C GLN A 287 46.48 -38.92 -41.37
N VAL A 288 45.34 -38.86 -40.67
CA VAL A 288 45.16 -39.38 -39.31
C VAL A 288 44.45 -40.74 -39.37
N PRO A 289 45.10 -41.83 -38.90
CA PRO A 289 44.46 -43.14 -38.84
C PRO A 289 43.53 -43.22 -37.63
N LEU A 290 42.22 -43.36 -37.89
CA LEU A 290 41.20 -43.55 -36.85
C LEU A 290 40.54 -44.92 -37.00
N SER A 291 40.57 -45.70 -35.95
CA SER A 291 39.94 -47.02 -35.88
C SER A 291 38.57 -46.92 -35.24
N VAL A 292 37.49 -47.16 -35.99
CA VAL A 292 36.11 -46.95 -35.51
C VAL A 292 35.66 -48.10 -34.61
N LYS A 293 35.73 -47.91 -33.28
CA LYS A 293 35.43 -48.97 -32.29
C LYS A 293 33.95 -49.09 -31.96
N GLY A 294 33.14 -48.04 -32.14
CA GLY A 294 31.69 -48.09 -31.94
C GLY A 294 31.02 -46.72 -31.84
N TYR A 295 29.70 -46.70 -31.75
CA TYR A 295 28.92 -45.47 -31.51
C TYR A 295 27.78 -45.71 -30.50
N GLN A 296 27.37 -44.65 -29.81
CA GLN A 296 26.23 -44.62 -28.90
C GLN A 296 25.37 -43.39 -29.21
N LYS A 297 24.06 -43.58 -29.41
CA LYS A 297 23.11 -42.46 -29.50
C LYS A 297 22.69 -42.03 -28.10
N ARG A 298 22.63 -40.72 -27.87
CA ARG A 298 22.15 -40.07 -26.64
C ARG A 298 20.71 -39.59 -26.81
N SER A 299 19.94 -39.57 -25.73
CA SER A 299 18.59 -38.96 -25.69
C SER A 299 18.53 -37.54 -26.23
N ASP A 300 19.54 -36.73 -25.93
CA ASP A 300 19.62 -35.33 -26.37
C ASP A 300 19.69 -35.17 -27.90
N GLY A 301 19.84 -36.26 -28.67
CA GLY A 301 19.92 -36.29 -30.11
C GLY A 301 21.35 -36.20 -30.66
N ALA A 302 22.36 -36.20 -29.80
CA ALA A 302 23.75 -36.39 -30.21
C ALA A 302 24.10 -37.88 -30.36
N VAL A 303 25.18 -38.15 -31.08
CA VAL A 303 25.76 -39.48 -31.29
C VAL A 303 27.24 -39.40 -30.94
N ASP A 304 27.64 -40.12 -29.91
CA ASP A 304 29.03 -40.23 -29.47
C ASP A 304 29.68 -41.41 -30.20
N VAL A 305 30.77 -41.15 -30.92
CA VAL A 305 31.54 -42.19 -31.63
C VAL A 305 32.91 -42.35 -30.99
N GLY A 306 33.31 -43.58 -30.70
CA GLY A 306 34.62 -43.92 -30.15
C GLY A 306 35.59 -44.36 -31.25
N TYR A 307 36.73 -43.66 -31.35
CA TYR A 307 37.83 -43.99 -32.25
C TYR A 307 39.08 -44.37 -31.45
N GLY A 308 39.68 -45.52 -31.78
CA GLY A 308 41.08 -45.80 -31.45
C GLY A 308 42.00 -44.99 -32.37
N TYR A 309 43.20 -44.69 -31.88
CA TYR A 309 44.22 -43.88 -32.54
C TYR A 309 45.61 -44.45 -32.23
N SER A 310 46.63 -44.10 -33.01
CA SER A 310 47.99 -44.60 -32.76
C SER A 310 48.65 -43.94 -31.54
N HIS A 311 49.31 -44.73 -30.70
CA HIS A 311 50.18 -44.22 -29.63
C HIS A 311 51.41 -43.46 -30.16
N SER A 312 51.76 -43.58 -31.45
CA SER A 312 52.84 -42.80 -32.09
C SER A 312 52.44 -41.36 -32.44
N THR A 313 51.17 -40.97 -32.22
CA THR A 313 50.68 -39.60 -32.46
C THR A 313 50.19 -38.96 -31.14
N PRO A 314 50.69 -37.77 -30.76
CA PRO A 314 50.23 -37.08 -29.54
C PRO A 314 48.72 -36.80 -29.56
N VAL A 315 48.02 -37.20 -28.50
CA VAL A 315 46.55 -37.11 -28.45
C VAL A 315 46.07 -35.66 -28.47
N GLU A 316 46.88 -34.76 -27.93
CA GLU A 316 46.66 -33.32 -27.89
C GLU A 316 46.78 -32.69 -29.29
N ALA A 317 47.59 -33.27 -30.19
CA ALA A 317 47.61 -32.88 -31.60
C ALA A 317 46.33 -33.36 -32.30
N LEU A 318 45.96 -34.64 -32.13
CA LEU A 318 44.73 -35.21 -32.69
C LEU A 318 43.47 -34.47 -32.22
N LEU A 319 43.38 -34.09 -30.94
CA LEU A 319 42.28 -33.30 -30.40
C LEU A 319 42.21 -31.91 -31.02
N ARG A 320 43.34 -31.21 -31.15
CA ARG A 320 43.38 -29.88 -31.79
C ARG A 320 42.97 -29.95 -33.25
N ASP A 321 43.45 -30.95 -34.00
CA ASP A 321 43.08 -31.15 -35.41
C ASP A 321 41.58 -31.43 -35.58
N LEU A 322 41.05 -32.43 -34.85
CA LEU A 322 39.64 -32.81 -34.97
C LEU A 322 38.69 -31.69 -34.49
N GLN A 323 39.13 -30.83 -33.57
CA GLN A 323 38.40 -29.61 -33.19
C GLN A 323 38.52 -28.52 -34.28
N ARG A 324 39.73 -28.24 -34.78
CA ARG A 324 40.01 -27.23 -35.82
C ARG A 324 39.28 -27.49 -37.14
N TYR A 325 39.21 -28.76 -37.55
CA TYR A 325 38.56 -29.17 -38.80
C TYR A 325 37.10 -29.61 -38.63
N SER A 326 36.54 -29.48 -37.41
CA SER A 326 35.20 -29.96 -37.06
C SER A 326 34.06 -29.45 -37.96
N GLU A 327 34.09 -28.17 -38.36
CA GLU A 327 33.11 -27.61 -39.29
C GLU A 327 33.24 -28.16 -40.71
N ASN A 328 34.47 -28.45 -41.15
CA ASN A 328 34.73 -28.98 -42.49
C ASN A 328 34.27 -30.43 -42.60
N VAL A 329 34.53 -31.25 -41.57
CA VAL A 329 33.96 -32.60 -41.43
C VAL A 329 32.43 -32.52 -41.47
N ALA A 330 31.83 -31.64 -40.64
CA ALA A 330 30.38 -31.54 -40.53
C ALA A 330 29.72 -31.16 -41.87
N ARG A 331 30.29 -30.16 -42.56
CA ARG A 331 29.83 -29.68 -43.87
C ARG A 331 30.02 -30.75 -44.96
N SER A 332 31.14 -31.47 -44.95
CA SER A 332 31.44 -32.53 -45.93
C SER A 332 30.55 -33.75 -45.81
N LEU A 333 30.00 -34.02 -44.61
CA LEU A 333 29.18 -35.20 -44.32
C LEU A 333 27.68 -34.89 -44.16
N GLY A 334 27.27 -33.63 -44.35
CA GLY A 334 25.87 -33.21 -44.26
C GLY A 334 25.27 -33.31 -42.86
N ILE A 335 26.10 -33.29 -41.80
CA ILE A 335 25.67 -33.33 -40.41
C ILE A 335 25.65 -31.92 -39.81
N HIS A 336 24.66 -31.61 -38.97
CA HIS A 336 24.44 -30.26 -38.45
C HIS A 336 25.67 -29.67 -37.73
N LYS A 337 26.32 -30.44 -36.84
CA LYS A 337 27.65 -30.11 -36.29
C LYS A 337 28.30 -31.29 -35.56
N ILE A 338 29.61 -31.20 -35.38
CA ILE A 338 30.31 -31.87 -34.28
C ILE A 338 30.09 -31.04 -33.00
N VAL A 339 29.89 -31.72 -31.87
CA VAL A 339 29.49 -31.14 -30.58
C VAL A 339 30.66 -31.09 -29.60
N THR A 340 31.42 -32.18 -29.48
CA THR A 340 32.66 -32.26 -28.70
C THR A 340 33.63 -33.24 -29.35
N VAL A 341 34.94 -33.02 -29.15
CA VAL A 341 35.97 -34.05 -29.34
C VAL A 341 36.80 -34.09 -28.07
N ARG A 342 36.92 -35.27 -27.44
CA ARG A 342 37.57 -35.47 -26.14
C ARG A 342 38.28 -36.83 -26.08
N LYS A 343 39.39 -36.95 -25.33
CA LYS A 343 39.90 -38.27 -24.93
C LYS A 343 38.96 -38.83 -23.85
N LEU A 344 38.74 -40.15 -23.84
CA LEU A 344 38.12 -40.85 -22.72
C LEU A 344 39.19 -41.14 -21.66
N GLU A 345 38.94 -40.80 -20.40
CA GLU A 345 39.96 -40.97 -19.34
C GLU A 345 40.22 -42.44 -18.95
N ILE A 346 39.25 -43.33 -19.22
CA ILE A 346 39.21 -44.71 -18.74
C ILE A 346 39.73 -45.70 -19.80
N ALA A 347 39.93 -45.27 -21.05
CA ALA A 347 40.45 -46.10 -22.14
C ALA A 347 41.06 -45.22 -23.24
N ASP A 348 42.02 -45.74 -24.02
CA ASP A 348 42.64 -45.01 -25.13
C ASP A 348 41.72 -44.89 -26.36
N LEU A 349 40.67 -44.09 -26.19
CA LEU A 349 39.69 -43.74 -27.21
C LEU A 349 39.51 -42.23 -27.29
N LEU A 350 39.43 -41.71 -28.51
CA LEU A 350 38.89 -40.39 -28.82
C LEU A 350 37.38 -40.51 -29.00
N VAL A 351 36.61 -39.79 -28.20
CA VAL A 351 35.16 -39.69 -28.34
C VAL A 351 34.80 -38.39 -29.05
N LEU A 352 34.17 -38.53 -30.20
CA LEU A 352 33.66 -37.44 -31.03
C LEU A 352 32.14 -37.51 -31.02
N SER A 353 31.52 -36.52 -30.38
CA SER A 353 30.06 -36.35 -30.35
C SER A 353 29.62 -35.55 -31.57
N PHE A 354 28.67 -36.02 -32.36
CA PHE A 354 28.08 -35.25 -33.47
C PHE A 354 26.55 -35.18 -33.39
N ARG A 355 25.94 -34.27 -34.16
CA ARG A 355 24.50 -34.09 -34.29
C ARG A 355 24.09 -34.01 -35.75
N ARG A 356 23.04 -34.73 -36.11
CA ARG A 356 22.40 -34.66 -37.44
C ARG A 356 21.46 -33.44 -37.56
N GLU A 357 20.84 -33.05 -36.45
CA GLU A 357 19.82 -31.99 -36.37
C GLU A 357 20.18 -30.95 -35.27
N PRO A 358 19.68 -29.70 -35.37
CA PRO A 358 19.91 -28.68 -34.35
C PRO A 358 19.29 -29.05 -33.00
N ALA A 359 20.02 -28.74 -31.91
CA ALA A 359 19.47 -28.87 -30.57
C ALA A 359 18.38 -27.80 -30.33
N ILE A 360 17.22 -28.25 -29.84
CA ILE A 360 16.13 -27.34 -29.42
C ILE A 360 16.64 -26.51 -28.23
N LYS A 361 16.57 -25.19 -28.35
CA LYS A 361 16.98 -24.28 -27.27
C LYS A 361 15.91 -24.26 -26.19
N GLU A 362 16.32 -24.28 -24.92
CA GLU A 362 15.36 -24.26 -23.81
C GLU A 362 14.52 -22.96 -23.78
N ASP A 363 15.06 -21.84 -24.28
CA ASP A 363 14.30 -20.60 -24.40
C ASP A 363 13.24 -20.63 -25.50
N ASP A 364 13.38 -21.51 -26.50
CA ASP A 364 12.33 -21.77 -27.49
C ASP A 364 11.26 -22.70 -26.91
N LEU A 365 11.64 -23.70 -26.11
CA LEU A 365 10.70 -24.51 -25.32
C LEU A 365 9.84 -23.63 -24.37
N LYS A 366 10.47 -22.69 -23.66
CA LYS A 366 9.79 -21.69 -22.78
C LYS A 366 8.84 -20.74 -23.53
N ARG A 367 8.90 -20.68 -24.88
CA ARG A 367 7.92 -19.96 -25.72
C ARG A 367 6.71 -20.80 -26.11
N LEU A 368 6.85 -22.14 -26.13
CA LEU A 368 5.77 -23.07 -26.44
C LEU A 368 4.90 -23.35 -25.20
N LEU A 369 5.53 -23.46 -24.04
CA LEU A 369 4.88 -23.83 -22.77
C LEU A 369 4.29 -22.61 -22.05
N THR A 370 3.07 -22.76 -21.53
CA THR A 370 2.45 -21.77 -20.64
C THR A 370 2.79 -22.12 -19.19
N PRO A 371 3.26 -21.17 -18.36
CA PRO A 371 3.56 -21.43 -16.94
C PRO A 371 2.38 -21.99 -16.13
N ILE A 372 2.67 -22.96 -15.27
CA ILE A 372 1.72 -23.84 -14.58
C ILE A 372 0.73 -23.09 -13.67
N ASP A 373 1.12 -21.99 -13.03
CA ASP A 373 0.19 -21.16 -12.22
C ASP A 373 -0.95 -20.54 -13.05
N LYS A 374 -0.73 -20.34 -14.35
CA LYS A 374 -1.77 -19.90 -15.27
C LYS A 374 -2.76 -21.02 -15.59
N LEU A 375 -2.41 -22.30 -15.40
CA LEU A 375 -3.33 -23.43 -15.59
C LEU A 375 -4.43 -23.39 -14.54
N ALA A 376 -4.06 -23.49 -13.25
CA ALA A 376 -5.03 -23.52 -12.16
C ALA A 376 -5.90 -22.25 -12.15
N THR A 377 -5.29 -21.07 -12.25
CA THR A 377 -5.99 -19.77 -12.36
C THR A 377 -6.98 -19.74 -13.52
N GLN A 378 -6.64 -20.33 -14.66
CA GLN A 378 -7.53 -20.40 -15.82
C GLN A 378 -8.64 -21.44 -15.64
N VAL A 379 -8.30 -22.65 -15.20
CA VAL A 379 -9.24 -23.76 -15.00
C VAL A 379 -10.29 -23.37 -13.95
N ILE A 380 -9.88 -22.89 -12.77
CA ILE A 380 -10.77 -22.43 -11.69
C ILE A 380 -11.77 -21.38 -12.21
N ARG A 381 -11.29 -20.36 -12.93
CA ARG A 381 -12.14 -19.30 -13.49
C ARG A 381 -13.16 -19.83 -14.50
N GLU A 382 -12.79 -20.82 -15.31
CA GLU A 382 -13.72 -21.41 -16.29
C GLU A 382 -14.59 -22.54 -15.71
N MET A 383 -14.24 -23.17 -14.57
CA MET A 383 -15.09 -24.13 -13.86
C MET A 383 -16.41 -23.50 -13.37
N SER A 384 -16.40 -22.19 -13.08
CA SER A 384 -17.61 -21.39 -12.87
C SER A 384 -18.49 -21.25 -14.13
N ARG A 385 -17.95 -21.45 -15.33
CA ARG A 385 -18.66 -21.36 -16.62
C ARG A 385 -18.96 -22.71 -17.29
N LYS A 386 -18.19 -23.75 -17.02
CA LYS A 386 -18.37 -25.08 -17.63
C LYS A 386 -18.94 -26.10 -16.65
N GLY A 387 -18.48 -26.10 -15.40
CA GLY A 387 -18.84 -27.09 -14.37
C GLY A 387 -17.86 -28.26 -14.29
N THR A 388 -17.41 -28.76 -15.43
CA THR A 388 -16.63 -30.01 -15.55
C THR A 388 -15.24 -29.77 -16.13
N VAL A 389 -14.23 -30.42 -15.55
CA VAL A 389 -12.90 -30.64 -16.13
C VAL A 389 -12.76 -32.13 -16.46
N ARG A 390 -12.07 -32.47 -17.55
CA ARG A 390 -11.67 -33.85 -17.90
C ARG A 390 -10.17 -33.90 -18.19
N ILE A 391 -9.48 -34.83 -17.53
CA ILE A 391 -8.03 -35.08 -17.62
C ILE A 391 -7.85 -36.45 -18.29
N MET A 392 -7.04 -36.49 -19.36
CA MET A 392 -6.86 -37.68 -20.21
C MET A 392 -5.39 -37.96 -20.48
N GLY A 393 -5.02 -39.24 -20.43
CA GLY A 393 -3.67 -39.75 -20.69
C GLY A 393 -3.58 -41.25 -20.43
N ALA A 394 -2.61 -41.93 -21.02
CA ALA A 394 -2.31 -43.32 -20.70
C ALA A 394 -1.92 -43.53 -19.23
N THR A 395 -1.73 -44.77 -18.81
CA THR A 395 -0.98 -45.07 -17.58
C THR A 395 0.44 -44.54 -17.73
N GLY A 396 0.96 -43.83 -16.73
CA GLY A 396 2.26 -43.17 -16.78
C GLY A 396 2.28 -41.76 -17.39
N ASP A 397 1.26 -41.32 -18.16
CA ASP A 397 1.21 -39.97 -18.80
C ASP A 397 1.06 -38.79 -17.79
N GLY A 398 1.12 -39.04 -16.48
CA GLY A 398 1.06 -38.01 -15.42
C GLY A 398 -0.34 -37.51 -15.04
N LYS A 399 -1.41 -38.28 -15.29
CA LYS A 399 -2.82 -37.87 -15.00
C LYS A 399 -3.02 -37.37 -13.56
N GLY A 400 -2.61 -38.20 -12.59
CA GLY A 400 -2.75 -37.89 -11.16
C GLY A 400 -1.94 -36.67 -10.72
N VAL A 401 -0.80 -36.38 -11.37
CA VAL A 401 0.02 -35.19 -11.13
C VAL A 401 -0.75 -33.91 -11.49
N CYS A 402 -1.36 -33.89 -12.68
CA CYS A 402 -2.23 -32.79 -13.11
C CYS A 402 -3.42 -32.58 -12.15
N ALA A 403 -4.07 -33.69 -11.75
CA ALA A 403 -5.24 -33.64 -10.90
C ALA A 403 -4.92 -33.20 -9.45
N ARG A 404 -3.82 -33.70 -8.86
CA ARG A 404 -3.28 -33.25 -7.56
C ARG A 404 -2.89 -31.78 -7.59
N TYR A 405 -2.24 -31.30 -8.65
CA TYR A 405 -1.89 -29.88 -8.76
C TYR A 405 -3.13 -28.97 -8.85
N LEU A 406 -4.15 -29.36 -9.61
CA LEU A 406 -5.42 -28.63 -9.64
C LEU A 406 -6.10 -28.67 -8.27
N LEU A 407 -6.08 -29.80 -7.57
CA LEU A 407 -6.63 -29.97 -6.23
C LEU A 407 -5.91 -29.08 -5.20
N SER A 408 -4.58 -29.07 -5.14
CA SER A 408 -3.82 -28.24 -4.19
C SER A 408 -4.14 -26.75 -4.38
N ARG A 409 -4.23 -26.29 -5.63
CA ARG A 409 -4.60 -24.90 -5.97
C ARG A 409 -6.08 -24.58 -5.71
N ILE A 410 -6.99 -25.54 -5.83
CA ILE A 410 -8.42 -25.35 -5.47
C ILE A 410 -8.58 -25.24 -3.95
N VAL A 411 -8.04 -26.21 -3.19
CA VAL A 411 -8.12 -26.27 -1.72
C VAL A 411 -7.57 -25.00 -1.06
N THR A 412 -6.48 -24.46 -1.59
CA THR A 412 -5.84 -23.23 -1.06
C THR A 412 -6.52 -21.93 -1.48
N THR A 413 -7.46 -21.94 -2.43
CA THR A 413 -8.11 -20.71 -2.95
C THR A 413 -9.63 -20.68 -2.82
N LEU A 414 -10.29 -21.82 -2.52
CA LEU A 414 -11.74 -21.97 -2.57
C LEU A 414 -12.26 -22.86 -1.44
N SER A 415 -13.27 -22.39 -0.71
CA SER A 415 -14.03 -23.15 0.29
C SER A 415 -15.07 -24.08 -0.33
N TRP A 416 -14.64 -24.93 -1.26
CA TRP A 416 -15.49 -25.97 -1.87
C TRP A 416 -15.39 -27.28 -1.08
N TYR A 417 -16.52 -27.94 -0.83
CA TYR A 417 -16.52 -29.27 -0.22
C TYR A 417 -16.11 -30.32 -1.26
N ILE A 418 -14.97 -30.98 -1.04
CA ILE A 418 -14.30 -31.85 -1.99
C ILE A 418 -14.51 -33.31 -1.63
N ARG A 419 -14.86 -34.13 -2.61
CA ARG A 419 -15.04 -35.58 -2.47
C ARG A 419 -14.17 -36.29 -3.51
N LEU A 420 -13.21 -37.10 -3.05
CA LEU A 420 -12.40 -37.96 -3.92
C LEU A 420 -13.01 -39.36 -3.99
N HIS A 421 -13.24 -39.82 -5.20
CA HIS A 421 -13.74 -41.15 -5.52
C HIS A 421 -12.72 -41.85 -6.41
N ASP A 422 -11.96 -42.77 -5.82
CA ASP A 422 -10.86 -43.48 -6.45
C ASP A 422 -11.11 -45.00 -6.34
N PRO A 423 -11.42 -45.69 -7.45
CA PRO A 423 -11.69 -47.12 -7.45
C PRO A 423 -10.42 -47.99 -7.38
N GLN A 424 -9.21 -47.40 -7.37
CA GLN A 424 -7.90 -48.06 -7.30
C GLN A 424 -7.19 -47.81 -5.95
N HIS A 425 -7.93 -47.41 -4.92
CA HIS A 425 -7.40 -47.16 -3.57
C HIS A 425 -6.62 -48.37 -3.02
N GLY A 426 -5.42 -48.11 -2.51
CA GLY A 426 -4.53 -49.16 -1.98
C GLY A 426 -3.73 -49.92 -3.03
N SER A 427 -3.78 -49.51 -4.30
CA SER A 427 -2.75 -49.87 -5.28
C SER A 427 -1.45 -49.09 -5.04
N ASP A 428 -0.33 -49.60 -5.56
CA ASP A 428 0.98 -48.93 -5.47
C ASP A 428 1.01 -47.55 -6.17
N GLN A 429 -0.03 -47.21 -6.94
CA GLN A 429 -0.19 -45.94 -7.65
C GLN A 429 -1.15 -44.96 -6.93
N ASP A 430 -1.64 -45.28 -5.73
CA ASP A 430 -2.44 -44.38 -4.89
C ASP A 430 -1.56 -43.28 -4.26
N HIS A 431 -1.22 -42.29 -5.07
CA HIS A 431 -0.39 -41.15 -4.68
C HIS A 431 -1.22 -39.93 -4.20
N TRP A 432 -2.51 -40.10 -3.87
CA TRP A 432 -3.44 -38.99 -3.67
C TRP A 432 -3.26 -38.21 -2.37
N GLY A 433 -2.76 -38.83 -1.30
CA GLY A 433 -2.44 -38.18 -0.02
C GLY A 433 -3.63 -37.64 0.80
N ILE A 434 -4.88 -37.81 0.33
CA ILE A 434 -6.09 -37.29 0.98
C ILE A 434 -7.14 -38.39 1.26
N PRO A 435 -8.10 -38.14 2.18
CA PRO A 435 -9.26 -39.01 2.38
C PRO A 435 -10.04 -39.32 1.09
N LYS A 436 -10.62 -40.53 1.05
CA LYS A 436 -11.40 -41.05 -0.08
C LYS A 436 -12.80 -41.44 0.37
N VAL A 437 -13.78 -40.84 -0.29
CA VAL A 437 -15.23 -41.03 -0.11
C VAL A 437 -15.72 -42.32 -0.78
N SER A 438 -15.04 -42.75 -1.83
CA SER A 438 -15.30 -44.03 -2.49
C SER A 438 -13.97 -44.67 -2.88
N LYS A 439 -13.86 -45.96 -2.58
CA LYS A 439 -12.63 -46.76 -2.62
C LYS A 439 -12.74 -47.98 -3.54
N SER A 440 -13.90 -48.17 -4.17
CA SER A 440 -14.16 -49.24 -5.13
C SER A 440 -15.09 -48.76 -6.25
N GLY A 441 -15.08 -49.46 -7.39
CA GLY A 441 -15.98 -49.17 -8.51
C GLY A 441 -17.48 -49.24 -8.17
N ARG A 442 -17.86 -50.09 -7.21
CA ARG A 442 -19.24 -50.17 -6.72
C ARG A 442 -19.65 -48.93 -5.93
N GLU A 443 -18.77 -48.45 -5.05
CA GLU A 443 -18.99 -47.20 -4.31
C GLU A 443 -18.99 -45.98 -5.25
N LEU A 444 -18.12 -45.95 -6.27
CA LEU A 444 -18.14 -44.90 -7.29
C LEU A 444 -19.48 -44.86 -8.04
N LYS A 445 -20.02 -46.01 -8.48
CA LYS A 445 -21.37 -46.07 -9.10
C LYS A 445 -22.47 -45.59 -8.15
N GLN A 446 -22.40 -45.95 -6.87
CA GLN A 446 -23.32 -45.44 -5.85
C GLN A 446 -23.18 -43.92 -5.68
N ALA A 447 -21.96 -43.40 -5.63
CA ALA A 447 -21.67 -41.97 -5.56
C ALA A 447 -22.18 -41.22 -6.79
N LEU A 448 -22.04 -41.76 -8.01
CA LEU A 448 -22.61 -41.18 -9.24
C LEU A 448 -24.14 -41.04 -9.16
N SER A 449 -24.83 -42.04 -8.62
CA SER A 449 -26.28 -41.98 -8.36
C SER A 449 -26.62 -40.88 -7.34
N MET A 450 -25.84 -40.78 -6.26
CA MET A 450 -26.03 -39.80 -5.19
C MET A 450 -25.69 -38.35 -5.62
N ILE A 451 -24.65 -38.15 -6.43
CA ILE A 451 -24.33 -36.87 -7.09
C ILE A 451 -25.49 -36.49 -8.04
N THR A 452 -26.06 -37.45 -8.77
CA THR A 452 -27.23 -37.22 -9.62
C THR A 452 -28.50 -36.90 -8.82
N ALA A 453 -28.66 -37.49 -7.63
CA ALA A 453 -29.72 -37.12 -6.69
C ALA A 453 -29.51 -35.70 -6.12
N GLN A 454 -28.29 -35.35 -5.72
CA GLN A 454 -27.92 -34.01 -5.27
C GLN A 454 -28.15 -32.95 -6.36
N MET A 455 -27.85 -33.27 -7.63
CA MET A 455 -28.19 -32.40 -8.76
C MET A 455 -29.70 -32.15 -8.87
N LYS A 456 -30.52 -33.22 -8.79
CA LYS A 456 -31.99 -33.10 -8.85
C LYS A 456 -32.56 -32.32 -7.67
N ASP A 457 -32.05 -32.55 -6.45
CA ASP A 457 -32.42 -31.78 -5.27
C ASP A 457 -32.16 -30.29 -5.50
N ARG A 458 -30.94 -29.92 -5.90
CA ARG A 458 -30.56 -28.52 -6.14
C ARG A 458 -31.28 -27.88 -7.33
N GLU A 459 -31.73 -28.66 -8.31
CA GLU A 459 -32.65 -28.18 -9.35
C GLU A 459 -34.01 -27.77 -8.78
N VAL A 460 -34.49 -28.44 -7.73
CA VAL A 460 -35.78 -28.16 -7.06
C VAL A 460 -35.60 -27.07 -5.99
N THR A 461 -34.74 -27.30 -5.00
CA THR A 461 -34.55 -26.45 -3.81
C THR A 461 -33.90 -25.10 -4.10
N LYS A 462 -33.18 -24.98 -5.23
CA LYS A 462 -32.32 -23.83 -5.59
C LYS A 462 -31.22 -23.52 -4.57
N VAL A 463 -30.96 -24.42 -3.63
CA VAL A 463 -29.85 -24.28 -2.67
C VAL A 463 -28.55 -24.69 -3.37
N HIS A 464 -27.63 -23.75 -3.53
CA HIS A 464 -26.38 -23.96 -4.28
C HIS A 464 -25.13 -23.91 -3.39
N SER A 465 -25.32 -23.94 -2.07
CA SER A 465 -24.28 -23.92 -1.03
C SER A 465 -24.35 -25.20 -0.17
N PRO A 466 -23.23 -25.74 0.34
CA PRO A 466 -21.85 -25.40 -0.04
C PRO A 466 -21.59 -25.77 -1.52
N VAL A 467 -20.62 -25.12 -2.16
CA VAL A 467 -20.20 -25.55 -3.51
C VAL A 467 -19.46 -26.89 -3.37
N THR A 468 -19.84 -27.90 -4.15
CA THR A 468 -19.18 -29.22 -4.12
C THR A 468 -18.26 -29.42 -5.32
N LEU A 469 -17.18 -30.16 -5.12
CA LEU A 469 -16.30 -30.69 -6.16
C LEU A 469 -16.12 -32.19 -5.98
N ASP A 470 -16.61 -32.95 -6.94
CA ASP A 470 -16.39 -34.39 -7.03
C ASP A 470 -15.21 -34.68 -7.97
N ILE A 471 -14.23 -35.43 -7.49
CA ILE A 471 -13.11 -35.93 -8.27
C ILE A 471 -13.35 -37.42 -8.50
N LEU A 472 -13.53 -37.79 -9.77
CA LEU A 472 -13.94 -39.13 -10.20
C LEU A 472 -12.79 -39.75 -10.99
N ASP A 473 -12.02 -40.65 -10.36
CA ASP A 473 -10.87 -41.30 -10.97
C ASP A 473 -11.24 -42.57 -11.77
N GLU A 474 -10.42 -42.89 -12.77
CA GLU A 474 -10.60 -43.96 -13.76
C GLU A 474 -12.03 -44.12 -14.33
N ILE A 475 -12.75 -43.00 -14.49
CA ILE A 475 -14.19 -42.96 -14.79
C ILE A 475 -14.57 -43.66 -16.12
N ASP A 476 -13.64 -43.68 -17.08
CA ASP A 476 -13.81 -44.34 -18.38
C ASP A 476 -13.93 -45.88 -18.25
N THR A 477 -13.46 -46.48 -17.15
CA THR A 477 -13.59 -47.92 -16.86
C THR A 477 -14.86 -48.26 -16.08
N GLN A 478 -15.55 -47.25 -15.52
CA GLN A 478 -16.61 -47.43 -14.52
C GLN A 478 -18.00 -47.00 -15.01
N LEU A 479 -18.06 -46.16 -16.06
CA LEU A 479 -19.30 -45.80 -16.74
C LEU A 479 -19.73 -46.88 -17.74
N GLU A 480 -20.84 -47.54 -17.45
CA GLU A 480 -21.51 -48.40 -18.42
C GLU A 480 -22.23 -47.56 -19.50
N LYS A 481 -22.42 -48.17 -20.67
CA LYS A 481 -22.96 -47.51 -21.87
C LYS A 481 -24.39 -47.01 -21.64
N GLU A 482 -25.12 -47.70 -20.79
CA GLU A 482 -26.49 -47.46 -20.36
C GLU A 482 -26.55 -46.23 -19.43
N ASP A 483 -25.58 -46.08 -18.52
CA ASP A 483 -25.47 -44.95 -17.58
C ASP A 483 -25.00 -43.65 -18.26
N LYS A 484 -24.22 -43.75 -19.35
CA LYS A 484 -23.67 -42.59 -20.08
C LYS A 484 -24.75 -41.52 -20.37
N GLY A 485 -25.95 -41.94 -20.76
CA GLY A 485 -27.06 -41.03 -21.08
C GLY A 485 -27.61 -40.23 -19.88
N GLN A 486 -27.39 -40.69 -18.64
CA GLN A 486 -27.66 -39.94 -17.42
C GLN A 486 -26.46 -39.08 -17.02
N PHE A 487 -25.25 -39.60 -17.17
CA PHE A 487 -24.03 -38.89 -16.82
C PHE A 487 -23.79 -37.63 -17.68
N LEU A 488 -24.10 -37.67 -18.98
CA LEU A 488 -24.07 -36.48 -19.84
C LEU A 488 -25.09 -35.41 -19.40
N LYS A 489 -26.27 -35.82 -18.90
CA LYS A 489 -27.25 -34.87 -18.34
C LYS A 489 -26.70 -34.20 -17.09
N LEU A 490 -26.06 -34.94 -16.19
CA LEU A 490 -25.35 -34.39 -15.03
C LEU A 490 -24.34 -33.31 -15.45
N ILE A 491 -23.38 -33.65 -16.33
CA ILE A 491 -22.36 -32.73 -16.86
C ILE A 491 -22.97 -31.44 -17.40
N SER A 492 -24.04 -31.55 -18.21
CA SER A 492 -24.66 -30.39 -18.84
C SER A 492 -25.31 -29.39 -17.87
N ARG A 493 -25.73 -29.85 -16.68
CA ARG A 493 -26.58 -29.07 -15.76
C ARG A 493 -25.87 -28.56 -14.50
N ILE A 494 -24.91 -29.31 -13.94
CA ILE A 494 -24.23 -28.97 -12.68
C ILE A 494 -23.61 -27.56 -12.63
N ARG A 495 -23.26 -27.02 -13.81
CA ARG A 495 -22.70 -25.68 -14.04
C ARG A 495 -23.29 -24.59 -13.15
N HIS A 496 -24.62 -24.56 -13.01
CA HIS A 496 -25.37 -23.52 -12.29
C HIS A 496 -25.78 -23.89 -10.86
N LEU A 497 -25.58 -25.15 -10.45
CA LEU A 497 -26.14 -25.72 -9.21
C LEU A 497 -25.16 -25.71 -8.02
N GLY A 498 -24.08 -24.93 -8.10
CA GLY A 498 -23.00 -24.97 -7.12
C GLY A 498 -22.29 -26.33 -7.07
N MET A 499 -22.23 -27.05 -8.19
CA MET A 499 -21.58 -28.36 -8.31
C MET A 499 -20.49 -28.31 -9.38
N LYS A 500 -19.42 -29.09 -9.16
CA LYS A 500 -18.22 -29.17 -10.00
C LYS A 500 -17.75 -30.61 -10.11
N LEU A 501 -17.18 -30.98 -11.26
CA LEU A 501 -16.60 -32.30 -11.51
C LEU A 501 -15.16 -32.15 -12.02
N ILE A 502 -14.25 -32.99 -11.53
CA ILE A 502 -13.01 -33.37 -12.23
C ILE A 502 -13.13 -34.84 -12.60
N LEU A 503 -13.01 -35.13 -13.90
CA LEU A 503 -13.10 -36.47 -14.48
C LEU A 503 -11.72 -36.91 -14.92
N ILE A 504 -11.25 -38.07 -14.48
CA ILE A 504 -9.95 -38.60 -14.88
C ILE A 504 -10.18 -39.94 -15.59
N GLY A 505 -9.62 -40.08 -16.80
CA GLY A 505 -9.83 -41.26 -17.63
C GLY A 505 -8.70 -41.44 -18.64
N GLN A 506 -8.67 -42.58 -19.32
CA GLN A 506 -7.52 -42.95 -20.16
C GLN A 506 -7.63 -42.50 -21.61
N ASN A 507 -8.84 -42.24 -22.12
CA ASN A 507 -9.06 -42.19 -23.57
C ASN A 507 -9.81 -40.91 -24.02
N PRO A 508 -9.30 -40.17 -25.02
CA PRO A 508 -10.03 -39.04 -25.62
C PRO A 508 -11.03 -39.47 -26.72
N LYS A 509 -10.95 -40.71 -27.22
CA LYS A 509 -11.75 -41.19 -28.37
C LYS A 509 -13.16 -41.64 -28.02
N VAL A 510 -13.93 -41.75 -29.09
CA VAL A 510 -15.39 -41.80 -29.12
C VAL A 510 -15.89 -43.16 -29.59
N SER A 511 -16.92 -43.70 -28.92
CA SER A 511 -17.57 -44.99 -29.20
C SER A 511 -16.68 -46.23 -28.95
N ARG A 512 -17.24 -47.45 -28.80
CA ARG A 512 -18.67 -47.80 -28.61
C ARG A 512 -19.18 -47.61 -27.18
N ALA A 513 -18.30 -47.22 -26.24
CA ALA A 513 -18.65 -46.86 -24.86
C ALA A 513 -18.30 -45.40 -24.48
N GLY A 514 -17.23 -44.83 -25.05
CA GLY A 514 -16.70 -43.51 -24.63
C GLY A 514 -17.56 -42.27 -24.94
N PHE A 515 -17.12 -41.13 -24.39
CA PHE A 515 -17.61 -39.77 -24.65
C PHE A 515 -17.50 -39.37 -26.13
N GLN A 516 -18.22 -38.34 -26.58
CA GLN A 516 -18.11 -37.75 -27.92
C GLN A 516 -17.29 -36.46 -27.92
N TRP A 517 -16.76 -36.03 -29.08
CA TRP A 517 -16.12 -34.71 -29.21
C TRP A 517 -17.09 -33.56 -28.88
N SER A 518 -18.36 -33.71 -29.24
CA SER A 518 -19.47 -32.83 -28.85
C SER A 518 -19.78 -32.87 -27.34
N ASP A 519 -19.46 -33.96 -26.63
CA ASP A 519 -19.54 -34.02 -25.16
C ASP A 519 -18.39 -33.18 -24.54
N MET A 520 -17.20 -33.15 -25.18
CA MET A 520 -16.05 -32.35 -24.72
C MET A 520 -16.31 -30.84 -24.77
N ASP A 521 -17.14 -30.35 -25.70
CA ASP A 521 -17.52 -28.93 -25.78
C ASP A 521 -18.25 -28.42 -24.52
N GLN A 522 -18.75 -29.32 -23.68
CA GLN A 522 -19.38 -28.98 -22.40
C GLN A 522 -18.38 -28.84 -21.24
N MET A 523 -17.14 -29.30 -21.43
CA MET A 523 -16.09 -29.44 -20.42
C MET A 523 -14.94 -28.45 -20.61
N ILE A 524 -13.96 -28.52 -19.72
CA ILE A 524 -12.56 -28.11 -19.94
C ILE A 524 -11.77 -29.40 -20.11
N ALA A 525 -11.04 -29.57 -21.21
CA ALA A 525 -10.32 -30.81 -21.51
C ALA A 525 -8.80 -30.60 -21.38
N PHE A 526 -8.12 -31.49 -20.65
CA PHE A 526 -6.67 -31.53 -20.52
C PHE A 526 -6.16 -32.88 -21.04
N TYR A 527 -5.33 -32.86 -22.08
CA TYR A 527 -4.83 -34.07 -22.74
C TYR A 527 -3.32 -34.18 -22.54
N GLN A 528 -2.84 -35.33 -22.07
CA GLN A 528 -1.43 -35.62 -21.78
C GLN A 528 -0.91 -36.71 -22.72
N GLY A 529 0.41 -36.67 -23.00
CA GLY A 529 1.12 -37.66 -23.83
C GLY A 529 0.36 -38.10 -25.08
N SER A 530 0.17 -39.41 -25.20
CA SER A 530 -0.56 -40.08 -26.29
C SER A 530 -1.96 -39.49 -26.57
N SER A 531 -2.69 -39.09 -25.53
CA SER A 531 -4.03 -38.52 -25.64
C SER A 531 -4.03 -37.12 -26.26
N ALA A 532 -2.94 -36.36 -26.15
CA ALA A 532 -2.80 -35.06 -26.79
C ALA A 532 -2.67 -35.21 -28.32
N LEU A 533 -1.84 -36.14 -28.79
CA LEU A 533 -1.73 -36.46 -30.22
C LEU A 533 -3.08 -36.90 -30.82
N ASP A 534 -3.81 -37.76 -30.10
CA ASP A 534 -5.11 -38.24 -30.57
C ASP A 534 -6.18 -37.13 -30.59
N ALA A 535 -6.15 -36.20 -29.63
CA ALA A 535 -6.99 -35.01 -29.67
C ALA A 535 -6.65 -34.10 -30.86
N ILE A 536 -5.37 -33.77 -31.08
CA ILE A 536 -4.94 -32.87 -32.16
C ILE A 536 -5.30 -33.42 -33.55
N LYS A 537 -5.17 -34.74 -33.74
CA LYS A 537 -5.53 -35.39 -35.00
C LYS A 537 -7.04 -35.38 -35.23
N ASN A 538 -7.82 -35.79 -34.23
CA ASN A 538 -9.21 -36.23 -34.41
C ASN A 538 -10.29 -35.26 -33.88
N ASN A 539 -9.96 -34.24 -33.09
CA ASN A 539 -10.92 -33.28 -32.55
C ASN A 539 -11.19 -32.13 -33.55
N PRO A 540 -12.43 -31.95 -34.05
CA PRO A 540 -12.75 -30.89 -35.01
C PRO A 540 -12.41 -29.47 -34.53
N ALA A 541 -12.52 -29.21 -33.22
CA ALA A 541 -12.21 -27.90 -32.63
C ALA A 541 -10.71 -27.52 -32.70
N LEU A 542 -9.83 -28.47 -33.03
CA LEU A 542 -8.38 -28.25 -33.18
C LEU A 542 -7.90 -28.22 -34.64
N GLU A 543 -8.78 -28.54 -35.61
CA GLU A 543 -8.41 -28.76 -37.02
C GLU A 543 -7.65 -27.58 -37.64
N LEU A 544 -8.13 -26.36 -37.47
CA LEU A 544 -7.49 -25.12 -37.97
C LEU A 544 -6.09 -24.84 -37.38
N LYS A 545 -5.62 -25.66 -36.43
CA LYS A 545 -4.30 -25.57 -35.81
C LYS A 545 -3.57 -26.91 -35.74
N ARG A 546 -4.09 -27.96 -36.39
CA ARG A 546 -3.58 -29.33 -36.33
C ARG A 546 -2.07 -29.38 -36.53
N ASP A 547 -1.56 -28.80 -37.61
CA ASP A 547 -0.15 -28.91 -38.00
C ASP A 547 0.78 -28.13 -37.04
N ILE A 548 0.34 -26.97 -36.56
CA ILE A 548 1.06 -26.18 -35.55
C ILE A 548 1.13 -26.95 -34.23
N LEU A 549 0.02 -27.54 -33.79
CA LEU A 549 -0.04 -28.29 -32.54
C LEU A 549 0.73 -29.62 -32.63
N LEU A 550 0.74 -30.30 -33.78
CA LEU A 550 1.57 -31.48 -34.00
C LEU A 550 3.06 -31.14 -33.98
N LYS A 551 3.47 -30.05 -34.64
CA LYS A 551 4.86 -29.57 -34.58
C LYS A 551 5.27 -29.25 -33.14
N GLN A 552 4.45 -28.48 -32.42
CA GLN A 552 4.70 -28.15 -31.02
C GLN A 552 4.74 -29.38 -30.11
N TYR A 553 3.86 -30.37 -30.32
CA TYR A 553 3.92 -31.62 -29.58
C TYR A 553 5.27 -32.31 -29.79
N ASN A 554 5.73 -32.47 -31.03
CA ASN A 554 6.99 -33.16 -31.32
C ASN A 554 8.21 -32.42 -30.73
N GLU A 555 8.20 -31.09 -30.80
CA GLU A 555 9.24 -30.22 -30.20
C GLU A 555 9.27 -30.32 -28.67
N ILE A 556 8.11 -30.37 -28.00
CA ILE A 556 8.02 -30.52 -26.53
C ILE A 556 8.36 -31.97 -26.11
N SER A 557 7.75 -32.97 -26.76
CA SER A 557 7.85 -34.39 -26.41
C SER A 557 9.30 -34.85 -26.42
N SER A 558 10.05 -34.56 -27.49
CA SER A 558 11.47 -34.94 -27.58
C SER A 558 12.35 -34.34 -26.49
N VAL A 559 12.06 -33.11 -26.02
CA VAL A 559 12.80 -32.51 -24.90
C VAL A 559 12.39 -33.10 -23.55
N PHE A 560 11.11 -33.44 -23.35
CA PHE A 560 10.64 -34.07 -22.11
C PHE A 560 11.09 -35.54 -22.01
N GLU A 561 11.07 -36.27 -23.12
CA GLU A 561 11.68 -37.60 -23.24
C GLU A 561 13.17 -37.56 -22.87
N ALA A 562 13.92 -36.58 -23.39
CA ALA A 562 15.33 -36.42 -23.05
C ALA A 562 15.59 -35.96 -21.60
N LYS A 563 14.74 -35.11 -21.01
CA LYS A 563 14.80 -34.77 -19.58
C LYS A 563 14.50 -35.99 -18.70
N ASN A 564 13.64 -36.90 -19.14
CA ASN A 564 13.14 -38.02 -18.33
C ASN A 564 13.94 -39.34 -18.47
N GLU A 565 14.93 -39.44 -19.37
CA GLU A 565 15.67 -40.69 -19.63
C GLU A 565 16.30 -41.31 -18.36
N TRP A 566 16.73 -40.47 -17.40
CA TRP A 566 17.44 -40.88 -16.18
C TRP A 566 16.72 -40.46 -14.88
N LEU A 567 15.41 -40.18 -14.95
CA LEU A 567 14.62 -39.75 -13.79
C LEU A 567 13.70 -40.87 -13.29
N ASP A 568 13.69 -41.07 -11.97
CA ASP A 568 12.70 -41.88 -11.25
C ASP A 568 11.27 -41.40 -11.59
N ASP A 569 10.27 -42.28 -11.60
CA ASP A 569 8.90 -41.93 -12.02
C ASP A 569 8.31 -40.70 -11.31
N ASN A 570 8.52 -40.57 -9.99
CA ASN A 570 8.05 -39.43 -9.20
C ASN A 570 8.70 -38.09 -9.63
N LYS A 571 9.91 -38.15 -10.20
CA LYS A 571 10.72 -37.00 -10.61
C LYS A 571 10.49 -36.60 -12.08
N LYS A 572 9.75 -37.39 -12.85
CA LYS A 572 9.54 -37.13 -14.28
C LYS A 572 8.78 -35.82 -14.52
N HIS A 573 9.27 -35.06 -15.48
CA HIS A 573 8.59 -33.87 -15.98
C HIS A 573 7.45 -34.29 -16.91
N TYR A 574 6.29 -33.64 -16.79
CA TYR A 574 5.11 -33.92 -17.59
C TYR A 574 4.58 -32.66 -18.28
N PHE A 575 3.87 -32.83 -19.38
CA PHE A 575 3.21 -31.74 -20.08
C PHE A 575 1.83 -32.16 -20.62
N GLY A 576 0.98 -31.18 -20.92
CA GLY A 576 -0.34 -31.43 -21.50
C GLY A 576 -0.97 -30.24 -22.21
N LEU A 577 -1.91 -30.56 -23.11
CA LEU A 577 -2.70 -29.62 -23.88
C LEU A 577 -4.01 -29.30 -23.17
N CYS A 578 -4.14 -28.08 -22.66
CA CYS A 578 -5.43 -27.57 -22.18
C CYS A 578 -6.24 -27.02 -23.35
N VAL A 579 -7.42 -27.58 -23.57
CA VAL A 579 -8.43 -27.14 -24.55
C VAL A 579 -9.66 -26.65 -23.80
N ILE A 580 -9.97 -25.37 -23.94
CA ILE A 580 -11.18 -24.74 -23.40
C ILE A 580 -12.05 -24.34 -24.59
N PRO A 581 -13.27 -24.90 -24.75
CA PRO A 581 -14.11 -24.60 -25.90
C PRO A 581 -14.40 -23.09 -26.02
N GLY A 582 -14.18 -22.54 -27.22
CA GLY A 582 -14.25 -21.10 -27.49
C GLY A 582 -12.96 -20.32 -27.15
N LYS A 583 -11.84 -20.99 -26.87
CA LYS A 583 -10.51 -20.37 -26.68
C LYS A 583 -9.43 -21.04 -27.52
N ASN A 584 -8.29 -20.37 -27.63
CA ASN A 584 -7.06 -21.00 -28.12
C ASN A 584 -6.63 -22.14 -27.17
N PRO A 585 -6.25 -23.32 -27.70
CA PRO A 585 -5.62 -24.36 -26.90
C PRO A 585 -4.20 -23.92 -26.49
N GLN A 586 -3.71 -24.44 -25.36
CA GLN A 586 -2.43 -24.04 -24.77
C GLN A 586 -1.71 -25.25 -24.16
N TRP A 587 -0.40 -25.38 -24.42
CA TRP A 587 0.48 -26.31 -23.73
C TRP A 587 0.83 -25.80 -22.33
N TYR A 588 0.95 -26.72 -21.39
CA TYR A 588 1.41 -26.46 -20.02
C TYR A 588 2.41 -27.53 -19.61
N GLU A 589 3.50 -27.08 -18.98
CA GLU A 589 4.39 -27.92 -18.17
C GLU A 589 3.70 -28.16 -16.81
N LEU A 590 3.73 -29.39 -16.32
CA LEU A 590 3.22 -29.77 -15.00
C LEU A 590 4.39 -29.77 -14.00
N PRO A 591 4.11 -29.59 -12.68
CA PRO A 591 5.15 -29.68 -11.67
C PRO A 591 5.54 -31.14 -11.43
N VAL A 592 6.66 -31.36 -10.76
CA VAL A 592 7.11 -32.70 -10.37
C VAL A 592 6.17 -33.26 -9.29
N ALA A 593 5.93 -34.57 -9.24
CA ALA A 593 4.90 -35.16 -8.37
C ALA A 593 5.18 -34.93 -6.87
N ASP A 594 6.46 -34.90 -6.50
CA ASP A 594 6.95 -34.64 -5.14
C ASP A 594 6.83 -33.15 -4.73
N GLU A 595 6.67 -32.21 -5.68
CA GLU A 595 6.49 -30.78 -5.41
C GLU A 595 5.04 -30.40 -5.04
N ILE A 596 4.09 -31.35 -5.13
CA ILE A 596 2.65 -31.08 -4.95
C ILE A 596 2.19 -31.44 -3.54
N GLU A 597 2.40 -30.51 -2.60
CA GLU A 597 1.84 -30.59 -1.25
C GLU A 597 0.32 -30.41 -1.22
N ILE A 598 -0.37 -31.21 -0.41
CA ILE A 598 -1.80 -31.10 -0.09
C ILE A 598 -1.99 -31.48 1.38
N ASP A 599 -2.57 -30.61 2.20
CA ASP A 599 -2.99 -30.98 3.55
C ASP A 599 -4.31 -31.78 3.51
N GLY A 600 -4.20 -33.10 3.64
CA GLY A 600 -5.33 -34.02 3.68
C GLY A 600 -6.21 -33.93 4.92
N LYS A 601 -5.88 -33.10 5.93
CA LYS A 601 -6.66 -32.92 7.16
C LYS A 601 -7.58 -31.70 7.13
N LEU A 602 -7.66 -30.99 6.01
CA LEU A 602 -8.48 -29.79 5.91
C LEU A 602 -9.98 -30.11 5.94
N PRO A 603 -10.81 -29.44 6.78
CA PRO A 603 -12.25 -29.74 6.94
C PRO A 603 -13.14 -29.59 5.70
N VAL A 604 -12.57 -29.13 4.57
CA VAL A 604 -13.25 -29.06 3.28
C VAL A 604 -13.14 -30.36 2.48
N ILE A 605 -12.28 -31.30 2.88
CA ILE A 605 -12.14 -32.62 2.25
C ILE A 605 -13.05 -33.60 3.00
N GLY A 606 -13.98 -34.22 2.29
CA GLY A 606 -14.93 -35.16 2.85
C GLY A 606 -14.34 -36.55 3.06
N GLU A 607 -14.55 -37.12 4.25
CA GLU A 607 -14.25 -38.52 4.54
C GLU A 607 -15.41 -39.47 4.18
N SER A 608 -16.63 -38.93 4.08
CA SER A 608 -17.85 -39.67 3.76
C SER A 608 -18.78 -38.86 2.86
N PHE A 609 -19.80 -39.54 2.31
CA PHE A 609 -20.83 -38.91 1.49
C PHE A 609 -22.16 -39.62 1.68
N GLU A 610 -23.09 -38.90 2.30
CA GLU A 610 -24.51 -39.23 2.35
C GLU A 610 -25.30 -38.07 1.74
N VAL A 611 -26.43 -38.38 1.09
CA VAL A 611 -27.37 -37.36 0.58
C VAL A 611 -28.67 -37.54 1.31
N THR A 612 -28.91 -36.70 2.31
CA THR A 612 -30.20 -36.56 2.99
C THR A 612 -31.20 -35.91 2.03
N VAL A 613 -31.68 -36.67 1.05
CA VAL A 613 -32.75 -36.21 0.13
C VAL A 613 -33.96 -35.82 0.97
N SER A 614 -34.49 -34.61 0.79
CA SER A 614 -35.59 -34.07 1.59
C SER A 614 -36.94 -34.69 1.19
N ASN A 615 -37.07 -36.00 1.38
CA ASN A 615 -38.21 -36.85 0.99
C ASN A 615 -39.45 -36.70 1.91
N SER A 616 -39.71 -35.51 2.46
CA SER A 616 -40.90 -35.22 3.28
C SER A 616 -42.14 -34.82 2.48
N GLN A 617 -42.07 -34.75 1.14
CA GLN A 617 -43.21 -34.34 0.29
C GLN A 617 -43.43 -35.19 -0.99
N PHE A 618 -42.65 -36.26 -1.24
CA PHE A 618 -42.68 -36.95 -2.55
C PHE A 618 -43.31 -38.37 -2.56
N VAL A 619 -43.92 -38.83 -1.47
CA VAL A 619 -44.46 -40.22 -1.38
C VAL A 619 -45.99 -40.31 -1.33
N GLU A 620 -46.69 -39.32 -0.78
CA GLU A 620 -48.16 -39.38 -0.63
C GLU A 620 -48.95 -38.86 -1.85
N GLY A 621 -48.27 -38.32 -2.87
CA GLY A 621 -48.90 -37.61 -3.98
C GLY A 621 -49.44 -38.47 -5.15
N GLN A 622 -49.11 -39.77 -5.25
CA GLN A 622 -49.45 -40.58 -6.45
C GLN A 622 -50.04 -41.99 -6.21
N ASN A 623 -50.03 -42.52 -4.99
CA ASN A 623 -50.55 -43.87 -4.73
C ASN A 623 -52.06 -43.92 -4.40
N SER A 624 -52.72 -42.78 -4.21
CA SER A 624 -54.12 -42.67 -3.79
C SER A 624 -55.15 -42.85 -4.92
N ALA A 625 -54.78 -43.47 -6.05
CA ALA A 625 -55.59 -43.47 -7.28
C ALA A 625 -55.58 -44.78 -8.10
N LYS A 626 -55.49 -45.96 -7.46
CA LYS A 626 -56.09 -47.25 -7.93
C LYS A 626 -55.81 -48.42 -6.97
N ALA A 627 -56.82 -48.81 -6.20
CA ALA A 627 -57.11 -50.21 -5.85
C ALA A 627 -58.31 -50.64 -6.73
N PRO A 628 -58.51 -51.92 -7.11
CA PRO A 628 -58.75 -53.03 -6.17
C PRO A 628 -58.12 -54.39 -6.65
N PRO A 629 -58.47 -55.56 -6.08
CA PRO A 629 -58.25 -55.95 -4.68
C PRO A 629 -57.63 -57.37 -4.52
N SER A 630 -57.31 -57.76 -3.27
CA SER A 630 -57.07 -59.15 -2.80
C SER A 630 -55.81 -59.86 -3.38
N VAL A 631 -55.28 -61.00 -2.88
CA VAL A 631 -55.78 -62.05 -1.94
C VAL A 631 -54.58 -62.60 -1.09
N VAL A 632 -54.79 -62.91 0.22
CA VAL A 632 -53.97 -63.85 1.06
C VAL A 632 -52.48 -63.50 1.35
N ALA A 633 -51.81 -63.96 2.43
CA ALA A 633 -52.18 -64.15 3.86
C ALA A 633 -50.90 -64.45 4.71
N GLN A 634 -51.08 -64.67 6.02
CA GLN A 634 -50.13 -65.20 7.02
C GLN A 634 -49.05 -64.21 7.52
N SER A 635 -48.74 -64.07 8.83
CA SER A 635 -48.29 -65.04 9.87
C SER A 635 -46.90 -65.62 9.53
N ARG A 636 -45.85 -65.58 10.37
CA ARG A 636 -45.66 -65.41 11.84
C ARG A 636 -44.16 -65.06 12.12
N GLN A 637 -43.65 -64.61 13.28
CA GLN A 637 -44.20 -64.15 14.58
C GLN A 637 -43.13 -63.29 15.31
N ALA A 638 -43.49 -62.54 16.36
CA ALA A 638 -42.56 -61.97 17.36
C ALA A 638 -42.18 -63.04 18.43
N PRO A 639 -41.10 -62.90 19.26
CA PRO A 639 -40.96 -61.82 20.27
C PRO A 639 -39.47 -61.39 20.52
N LYS A 640 -39.01 -60.68 21.57
CA LYS A 640 -39.59 -60.11 22.82
C LYS A 640 -38.66 -59.01 23.38
N THR A 641 -39.22 -57.95 24.00
CA THR A 641 -38.68 -57.12 25.13
C THR A 641 -37.20 -56.65 25.15
N ALA A 642 -36.86 -55.43 25.59
CA ALA A 642 -37.34 -54.83 26.84
C ALA A 642 -37.09 -53.31 26.98
N LYS A 643 -37.96 -52.69 27.80
CA LYS A 643 -37.82 -51.41 28.53
C LYS A 643 -37.67 -50.11 27.71
N ALA A 644 -38.25 -49.07 28.29
CA ALA A 644 -38.14 -47.67 27.89
C ALA A 644 -37.57 -46.87 29.06
N GLU A 645 -37.13 -45.64 28.79
CA GLU A 645 -37.12 -44.60 29.80
C GLU A 645 -37.49 -43.27 29.15
N THR A 646 -38.21 -42.41 29.87
CA THR A 646 -38.75 -41.15 29.37
C THR A 646 -38.40 -40.05 30.36
N ILE A 647 -37.74 -38.99 29.89
CA ILE A 647 -37.47 -37.80 30.69
C ILE A 647 -38.08 -36.60 29.98
N THR A 648 -38.85 -35.81 30.73
CA THR A 648 -39.68 -34.73 30.23
C THR A 648 -39.45 -33.47 31.06
N GLN A 649 -39.01 -32.38 30.41
CA GLN A 649 -39.16 -30.98 30.85
C GLN A 649 -38.97 -30.13 29.58
N GLN A 650 -39.93 -29.30 29.13
CA GLN A 650 -40.58 -28.15 29.76
C GLN A 650 -39.59 -27.00 30.08
N GLY A 651 -39.73 -25.80 29.51
CA GLY A 651 -40.66 -25.37 28.45
C GLY A 651 -40.84 -23.84 28.37
N LEU A 652 -41.79 -23.41 27.53
CA LEU A 652 -42.36 -22.04 27.43
C LEU A 652 -41.39 -20.95 26.89
N THR A 653 -41.84 -19.87 26.24
CA THR A 653 -43.22 -19.36 26.04
C THR A 653 -43.41 -18.78 24.61
N VAL A 654 -44.66 -18.66 24.17
CA VAL A 654 -45.09 -18.05 22.89
C VAL A 654 -45.40 -16.55 23.06
N ASN A 655 -45.27 -15.76 21.98
CA ASN A 655 -46.12 -14.57 21.76
C ASN A 655 -46.28 -14.25 20.26
N THR A 656 -47.35 -13.54 19.88
CA THR A 656 -47.91 -13.58 18.50
C THR A 656 -48.30 -12.24 17.89
N ALA A 657 -48.00 -12.08 16.58
CA ALA A 657 -48.65 -11.16 15.60
C ALA A 657 -48.47 -9.63 15.86
N PRO A 658 -48.85 -8.71 14.93
CA PRO A 658 -49.40 -8.88 13.57
C PRO A 658 -48.45 -8.28 12.46
N PRO A 659 -48.82 -8.26 11.15
CA PRO A 659 -47.87 -7.97 10.06
C PRO A 659 -47.78 -6.49 9.65
N SER A 660 -46.62 -6.09 9.07
CA SER A 660 -46.40 -4.76 8.51
C SER A 660 -45.76 -4.77 7.11
N VAL A 661 -46.55 -4.36 6.12
CA VAL A 661 -46.24 -3.57 4.91
C VAL A 661 -44.77 -3.50 4.40
N ILE A 662 -44.59 -3.82 3.11
CA ILE A 662 -43.36 -3.63 2.34
C ILE A 662 -43.05 -2.13 2.13
N PRO A 663 -41.79 -1.70 2.32
CA PRO A 663 -41.17 -0.80 1.35
C PRO A 663 -39.84 -1.33 0.79
N TYR A 664 -39.64 -1.12 -0.51
CA TYR A 664 -38.44 -1.47 -1.26
C TYR A 664 -37.39 -0.34 -1.18
N VAL A 665 -36.42 -0.46 -0.27
CA VAL A 665 -35.15 0.31 -0.21
C VAL A 665 -34.11 -0.57 0.51
N GLY A 666 -32.83 -0.66 0.15
CA GLY A 666 -32.10 -0.12 -1.00
C GLY A 666 -30.66 -0.68 -1.00
N GLY A 667 -29.97 -0.64 -2.14
CA GLY A 667 -28.61 -1.18 -2.25
C GLY A 667 -27.59 -0.37 -1.41
N ASN A 668 -26.79 -1.05 -0.59
CA ASN A 668 -25.85 -0.40 0.33
C ASN A 668 -24.58 0.11 -0.39
N THR A 669 -24.69 1.28 -1.01
CA THR A 669 -23.62 1.97 -1.74
C THR A 669 -22.61 2.60 -0.78
N LYS A 670 -21.42 1.98 -0.65
CA LYS A 670 -20.27 2.65 -0.03
C LYS A 670 -19.78 3.78 -0.93
N SER A 671 -20.11 5.02 -0.57
CA SER A 671 -19.62 6.23 -1.23
C SER A 671 -18.10 6.36 -1.07
N ARG A 672 -17.39 6.16 -2.18
CA ARG A 672 -16.08 6.80 -2.41
C ARG A 672 -16.29 7.88 -3.45
N HIS A 673 -15.91 9.12 -3.14
CA HIS A 673 -15.84 10.19 -4.12
C HIS A 673 -14.69 9.89 -5.08
N THR A 674 -14.99 9.23 -6.20
CA THR A 674 -14.07 9.07 -7.33
C THR A 674 -14.42 10.13 -8.38
N ALA A 675 -13.59 11.17 -8.48
CA ALA A 675 -13.80 12.30 -9.38
C ALA A 675 -14.02 11.85 -10.83
N LYS A 676 -14.98 12.48 -11.54
CA LYS A 676 -15.50 11.94 -12.80
C LYS A 676 -14.49 12.19 -13.93
N THR A 677 -14.02 11.14 -14.58
CA THR A 677 -13.09 11.26 -15.71
C THR A 677 -13.88 11.57 -16.99
N ILE A 678 -13.63 12.74 -17.58
CA ILE A 678 -14.35 13.29 -18.73
C ILE A 678 -13.42 13.52 -19.94
N CYS A 679 -13.98 13.69 -21.13
CA CYS A 679 -13.22 13.98 -22.34
C CYS A 679 -13.07 15.50 -22.52
N LYS A 680 -11.84 16.00 -22.71
CA LYS A 680 -11.57 17.43 -22.95
C LYS A 680 -12.30 18.04 -24.16
N LYS A 681 -12.76 17.22 -25.11
CA LYS A 681 -13.55 17.65 -26.28
C LYS A 681 -15.05 17.41 -26.14
N HIS A 682 -15.48 16.60 -25.17
CA HIS A 682 -16.87 16.18 -24.99
C HIS A 682 -17.11 15.92 -23.49
N PRO A 683 -17.17 16.96 -22.63
CA PRO A 683 -17.29 16.79 -21.18
C PRO A 683 -18.59 16.04 -20.82
N ASN A 684 -19.70 16.44 -21.45
CA ASN A 684 -21.06 15.94 -21.18
C ASN A 684 -21.33 14.51 -21.74
N VAL A 685 -20.30 13.77 -22.16
CA VAL A 685 -20.46 12.44 -22.78
C VAL A 685 -19.76 11.37 -21.95
N GLU A 686 -20.53 10.41 -21.45
CA GLU A 686 -19.99 9.35 -20.59
C GLU A 686 -18.98 8.45 -21.33
N LEU A 687 -17.87 8.17 -20.65
CA LEU A 687 -16.75 7.43 -21.21
C LEU A 687 -16.83 5.95 -20.83
N SER A 688 -16.75 5.08 -21.84
CA SER A 688 -16.72 3.63 -21.62
C SER A 688 -15.28 3.15 -21.44
N GLN A 689 -14.92 2.67 -20.25
CA GLN A 689 -13.62 2.05 -20.05
C GLN A 689 -13.56 0.69 -20.76
N ARG A 690 -12.47 0.44 -21.51
CA ARG A 690 -12.24 -0.80 -22.25
C ARG A 690 -11.27 -1.70 -21.50
N LYS A 691 -11.17 -2.97 -21.93
CA LYS A 691 -10.36 -4.02 -21.28
C LYS A 691 -8.85 -3.75 -21.25
N ASP A 692 -8.37 -2.76 -22.00
CA ASP A 692 -6.99 -2.24 -21.99
C ASP A 692 -6.80 -1.08 -20.98
N GLY A 693 -7.79 -0.85 -20.11
CA GLY A 693 -7.81 0.22 -19.11
C GLY A 693 -8.12 1.61 -19.67
N ARG A 694 -8.17 1.77 -21.01
CA ARG A 694 -8.33 3.06 -21.68
C ARG A 694 -9.80 3.43 -21.84
N TYR A 695 -10.10 4.72 -21.75
CA TYR A 695 -11.44 5.25 -21.97
C TYR A 695 -11.72 5.43 -23.47
N TYR A 696 -12.92 5.03 -23.90
CA TYR A 696 -13.45 5.27 -25.24
C TYR A 696 -14.54 6.33 -25.17
N CYS A 697 -14.38 7.39 -25.97
CA CYS A 697 -15.32 8.50 -26.07
C CYS A 697 -16.25 8.29 -27.29
N PRO A 698 -17.58 8.20 -27.09
CA PRO A 698 -18.56 8.13 -28.18
C PRO A 698 -18.44 9.30 -29.17
N GLY A 699 -18.33 10.55 -28.67
CA GLY A 699 -18.23 11.76 -29.50
C GLY A 699 -16.98 11.79 -30.39
N CYS A 700 -15.80 11.49 -29.83
CA CYS A 700 -14.57 11.38 -30.62
C CYS A 700 -14.45 10.09 -31.45
N LYS A 701 -15.38 9.13 -31.28
CA LYS A 701 -15.36 7.77 -31.87
C LYS A 701 -14.05 6.99 -31.71
N LYS A 702 -13.20 7.36 -30.74
CA LYS A 702 -11.85 6.78 -30.53
C LYS A 702 -11.56 6.49 -29.05
N ARG A 703 -10.51 5.68 -28.82
CA ARG A 703 -9.87 5.57 -27.50
C ARG A 703 -9.06 6.83 -27.23
N LEU A 704 -9.20 7.39 -26.03
CA LEU A 704 -8.49 8.58 -25.60
C LEU A 704 -7.13 8.22 -25.01
N ARG A 705 -6.14 9.11 -25.21
CA ARG A 705 -4.87 9.08 -24.47
C ARG A 705 -5.03 9.78 -23.10
N LYS A 706 -4.07 9.60 -22.20
CA LYS A 706 -4.15 10.12 -20.81
C LYS A 706 -4.21 11.66 -20.77
N ASP A 707 -3.57 12.31 -21.74
CA ASP A 707 -3.55 13.75 -22.00
C ASP A 707 -4.88 14.30 -22.56
N GLU A 708 -5.72 13.46 -23.18
CA GLU A 708 -7.03 13.85 -23.74
C GLU A 708 -8.19 13.79 -22.72
N LEU A 709 -7.90 13.30 -21.52
CA LEU A 709 -8.81 13.22 -20.39
C LEU A 709 -8.66 14.43 -19.48
N ALA A 710 -9.76 14.83 -18.83
CA ALA A 710 -9.77 15.70 -17.68
C ALA A 710 -10.48 15.00 -16.51
N VAL A 711 -10.24 15.50 -15.31
CA VAL A 711 -10.95 15.08 -14.09
C VAL A 711 -11.84 16.23 -13.69
N GLU A 712 -13.12 15.94 -13.49
CA GLU A 712 -14.12 16.89 -13.02
C GLU A 712 -14.24 16.74 -11.51
N ASP A 713 -13.67 17.69 -10.78
CA ASP A 713 -13.79 17.79 -9.33
C ASP A 713 -15.18 18.34 -9.00
N ILE A 714 -16.03 17.46 -8.46
CA ILE A 714 -17.39 17.78 -8.06
C ILE A 714 -17.35 18.47 -6.70
N ILE A 715 -17.70 19.76 -6.70
CA ILE A 715 -17.96 20.59 -5.50
C ILE A 715 -19.39 20.31 -5.01
#